data_AF-A0A4R5H812-F1
#
_entry.id   AF-A0A4R5H812-F1
#
_cell.length_a   1.000
_cell.length_b   1.000
_cell.length_c   1.000
_cell.angle_alpha   90.00
_cell.angle_beta   90.00
_cell.angle_gamma   90.00
#
_symmetry.space_group_name_H-M   'P 1'
#
loop_
_entity.id
_entity.type
_entity.pdbx_description
1 polymer ?
#
loop_
_entity_poly.entity_id
_entity_poly.type
_entity_poly.pdbx_seq_one_letter_code
_entity_poly.pdbx_strand_id
1 'polypeptide(L)'
;MTKISDKLIDAFHSTIVKVAFEDKVGTGFWVASGTIVTCAHVVSSSQGKKEKINILWKDQQFTASVVNFFDDEDIALIECNSDFPLRHPIAILNDQYAIDDEVYSFGFSEEYSNGEPITCKVEGTSKLPKLIKLKSGQVVPGFSGAPILNRRTGGVCGVIRRTRDKLSDLGGRAVPASIVLSAFPSISDSQSEVQKTEAAWTNALTAKQNMLLGIKFHVSSTLERVAEIYSLLNYDVERDLTIENQKVDLKLVRRLADIEIQRVIFLHDAERGIEQIDSCAIKLHAINKHNPQISGTIICPNAMDNEFIVRANSHDIKVTTLAELESQLFDSSGYINKIIRETEGDPRYSLDLFIEPFIGDTLSSASEQARTFISSWLENPEERQLTVLGDVGIGKTFLSRVIAYEAALKYRENPGLARLPIRIDLRNADRQFTLEGLFLSHFSNNELGELSFDLFRHALRSGRVLVIFDGFDEMSAKVTPKITARNFQELARIVEGNAKVVLTCRTHYFKSRSDEQEVVYGEDSSYGSESARELYWDLISRRGFQICYLREFNISQVTAYVNKVKKSKAPAAIKKIKSIYNLEELCQRPMLLEMIVKSIGKIDTKNISAAMLYQVFTDAWIHRDKWRDILTPEEKCEFLESLACLLTIRGEESIHYSVLAEFVKGGVAAKISDPKHLLEIDSDVRTSTFLTRDDNGNYGFTHKSYREFFHARSIRTAILSCDYAPLSKRRLSPEEIGFTVDLLNMNTAGADHILIDIESKLTTAYDQYISENLLLILIAMKRGPAWERPEITETVELPDELQLQNAILNQLDLHNIRMNKANLEGADLSESSLIHSFLIGANSYGTSYSSCELSFSHFDGANLSEANFQNANLSKCSLKGATLQNCTFRDTTVADVEIAGADLTGSNYNGVLLSEAVIPNVPGDIKLLDYISNRGDIRSDLQIMLEDPKFILKIRTILARIVKSYASLISTDDLMQDTLLRLLTRPPAIEFENEQHIFRYVHGLARNLVIDYTRQKQRRGTREEPFEGEEEYEVPAPDDVELDANYTEWLMRAMVDLSEIDRQILEKRLEGNTLTEISEKLGISNNSIRSRWIRIADKISMYKS
;
A
#
# COMPACT_ATOMS: atom_id res chain seq x y z
N MET A 1 -0.20 4.01 21.41
CA MET A 1 0.32 3.56 22.72
C MET A 1 0.86 4.78 23.45
N THR A 2 0.12 5.34 24.41
CA THR A 2 0.50 6.53 25.19
C THR A 2 1.65 6.19 26.13
N LYS A 3 2.89 6.58 25.79
CA LYS A 3 4.01 6.48 26.74
C LYS A 3 3.71 7.31 27.99
N ILE A 4 4.10 6.81 29.17
CA ILE A 4 3.98 7.55 30.42
C ILE A 4 4.96 8.72 30.34
N SER A 5 4.62 9.89 30.87
CA SER A 5 5.62 10.95 31.02
C SER A 5 6.72 10.43 31.96
N ASP A 6 7.99 10.55 31.59
CA ASP A 6 9.11 10.05 32.43
C ASP A 6 8.97 10.57 33.88
N LYS A 7 8.42 11.78 34.04
CA LYS A 7 8.08 12.42 35.33
C LYS A 7 7.05 11.66 36.18
N LEU A 8 6.02 11.04 35.58
CA LEU A 8 5.02 10.27 36.33
C LEU A 8 5.58 8.91 36.76
N ILE A 9 6.42 8.27 35.93
CA ILE A 9 7.15 7.06 36.34
C ILE A 9 8.10 7.40 37.50
N ASP A 10 8.84 8.50 37.42
CA ASP A 10 9.76 8.93 38.49
C ASP A 10 9.00 9.20 39.80
N ALA A 11 7.87 9.92 39.72
CA ALA A 11 6.99 10.15 40.87
C ALA A 11 6.44 8.82 41.42
N PHE A 12 6.03 7.90 40.55
CA PHE A 12 5.55 6.57 40.92
C PHE A 12 6.62 5.74 41.62
N HIS A 13 7.82 5.60 41.04
CA HIS A 13 8.94 4.88 41.66
C HIS A 13 9.33 5.45 43.01
N SER A 14 9.23 6.77 43.16
CA SER A 14 9.59 7.43 44.40
C SER A 14 8.75 7.01 45.62
N THR A 15 7.56 6.44 45.42
CA THR A 15 6.67 5.99 46.51
C THR A 15 6.88 4.54 46.92
N ILE A 16 7.69 3.77 46.17
CA ILE A 16 7.83 2.32 46.33
C ILE A 16 8.97 2.02 47.31
N VAL A 17 8.73 1.08 48.21
CA VAL A 17 9.68 0.64 49.23
C VAL A 17 9.95 -0.86 49.13
N LYS A 18 11.14 -1.28 49.54
CA LYS A 18 11.47 -2.70 49.71
C LYS A 18 11.16 -3.11 51.15
N VAL A 19 10.39 -4.18 51.30
CA VAL A 19 9.96 -4.72 52.60
C VAL A 19 10.69 -6.03 52.84
N ALA A 20 11.39 -6.15 53.97
CA ALA A 20 12.12 -7.35 54.35
C ALA A 20 11.70 -7.79 55.76
N PHE A 21 11.34 -9.05 55.90
CA PHE A 21 10.89 -9.64 57.15
C PHE A 21 11.31 -11.12 57.23
N GLU A 22 12.11 -11.47 58.23
CA GLU A 22 12.78 -12.77 58.31
C GLU A 22 13.52 -13.09 56.99
N ASP A 23 13.25 -14.25 56.39
CA ASP A 23 13.81 -14.68 55.10
C ASP A 23 12.96 -14.21 53.90
N LYS A 24 11.88 -13.43 54.11
CA LYS A 24 10.99 -12.98 53.05
C LYS A 24 11.34 -11.56 52.59
N VAL A 25 11.41 -11.38 51.28
CA VAL A 25 11.53 -10.07 50.62
C VAL A 25 10.28 -9.81 49.79
N GLY A 26 9.73 -8.61 49.91
CA GLY A 26 8.61 -8.15 49.11
C GLY A 26 8.68 -6.66 48.81
N THR A 27 7.62 -6.16 48.21
CA THR A 27 7.47 -4.75 47.83
C THR A 27 6.35 -4.12 48.66
N GLY A 28 6.47 -2.84 48.97
CA GLY A 28 5.38 -2.04 49.50
C GLY A 28 5.42 -0.65 48.90
N PHE A 29 4.48 0.21 49.30
CA PHE A 29 4.50 1.61 48.88
C PHE A 29 3.79 2.51 49.90
N TRP A 30 4.21 3.77 49.94
CA TRP A 30 3.64 4.79 50.82
C TRP A 30 2.21 5.15 50.41
N VAL A 31 1.26 5.03 51.35
CA VAL A 31 -0.17 5.33 51.12
C VAL A 31 -0.70 6.46 51.99
N ALA A 32 0.02 6.79 53.07
CA ALA A 32 -0.18 7.95 53.93
C ALA A 32 1.14 8.25 54.65
N SER A 33 1.20 9.36 55.41
CA SER A 33 2.41 9.70 56.15
C SER A 33 2.82 8.58 57.12
N GLY A 34 4.03 8.03 56.97
CA GLY A 34 4.54 6.96 57.84
C GLY A 34 3.90 5.59 57.61
N THR A 35 2.97 5.47 56.66
CA THR A 35 2.12 4.28 56.47
C THR A 35 2.36 3.64 55.10
N ILE A 36 2.57 2.32 55.10
CA ILE A 36 2.88 1.52 53.91
C ILE A 36 1.88 0.37 53.77
N VAL A 37 1.46 0.09 52.53
CA VAL A 37 0.69 -1.11 52.18
C VAL A 37 1.61 -2.15 51.54
N THR A 38 1.45 -3.42 51.94
CA THR A 38 2.12 -4.58 51.33
C THR A 38 1.20 -5.82 51.44
N CYS A 39 1.63 -6.98 50.94
CA CYS A 39 0.89 -8.23 51.10
C CYS A 39 1.08 -8.83 52.50
N ALA A 40 0.02 -9.41 53.07
CA ALA A 40 0.06 -9.97 54.42
C ALA A 40 1.08 -11.11 54.56
N HIS A 41 1.18 -11.99 53.55
CA HIS A 41 2.14 -13.09 53.57
C HIS A 41 3.62 -12.66 53.57
N VAL A 42 3.93 -11.43 53.14
CA VAL A 42 5.29 -10.87 53.15
C VAL A 42 5.72 -10.56 54.59
N VAL A 43 4.78 -10.17 55.46
CA VAL A 43 5.04 -9.69 56.82
C VAL A 43 4.38 -10.54 57.91
N SER A 44 3.95 -11.76 57.57
CA SER A 44 3.39 -12.73 58.52
C SER A 44 4.43 -13.77 58.95
N SER A 45 4.58 -13.96 60.26
CA SER A 45 5.37 -15.04 60.88
C SER A 45 4.48 -16.15 61.43
N SER A 46 5.04 -17.35 61.60
CA SER A 46 4.35 -18.50 62.22
C SER A 46 4.20 -18.38 63.75
N GLN A 47 4.76 -17.34 64.38
CA GLN A 47 4.71 -17.11 65.82
C GLN A 47 4.33 -15.63 66.10
N GLY A 48 3.16 -15.40 66.69
CA GLY A 48 2.48 -14.09 66.62
C GLY A 48 3.17 -12.85 67.22
N LYS A 49 2.99 -11.73 66.49
CA LYS A 49 2.86 -10.31 66.88
C LYS A 49 3.84 -9.73 67.93
N LYS A 50 5.06 -9.39 67.48
CA LYS A 50 5.72 -8.05 67.61
C LYS A 50 7.13 -8.15 67.04
N GLU A 51 7.25 -8.10 65.72
CA GLU A 51 8.55 -8.28 65.05
C GLU A 51 8.85 -7.08 64.16
N LYS A 52 10.10 -6.62 64.22
CA LYS A 52 10.59 -5.44 63.49
C LYS A 52 10.67 -5.76 62.01
N ILE A 53 9.87 -5.10 61.19
CA ILE A 53 9.96 -5.18 59.73
C ILE A 53 11.01 -4.19 59.26
N ASN A 54 11.94 -4.64 58.43
CA ASN A 54 12.94 -3.76 57.83
C ASN A 54 12.40 -3.17 56.53
N ILE A 55 12.42 -1.85 56.42
CA ILE A 55 12.05 -1.13 55.21
C ILE A 55 13.29 -0.45 54.65
N LEU A 56 13.51 -0.61 53.35
CA LEU A 56 14.55 0.09 52.61
C LEU A 56 13.91 1.00 51.56
N TRP A 57 14.24 2.28 51.60
CA TRP A 57 13.76 3.29 50.66
C TRP A 57 14.88 4.28 50.33
N LYS A 58 15.24 4.42 49.05
CA LYS A 58 16.31 5.33 48.56
C LYS A 58 17.59 5.27 49.41
N ASP A 59 18.09 4.05 49.63
CA ASP A 59 19.28 3.73 50.45
C ASP A 59 19.17 4.03 51.95
N GLN A 60 17.98 4.43 52.44
CA GLN A 60 17.71 4.60 53.86
C GLN A 60 16.95 3.40 54.42
N GLN A 61 17.39 2.93 55.59
CA GLN A 61 16.77 1.80 56.28
C GLN A 61 16.07 2.26 57.56
N PHE A 62 14.83 1.85 57.74
CA PHE A 62 14.04 2.10 58.95
C PHE A 62 13.25 0.85 59.33
N THR A 63 12.65 0.88 60.52
CA THR A 63 11.86 -0.24 61.03
C THR A 63 10.38 0.12 61.08
N ALA A 64 9.54 -0.84 60.73
CA ALA A 64 8.09 -0.72 60.78
C ALA A 64 7.50 -1.85 61.63
N SER A 65 6.25 -1.69 62.03
CA SER A 65 5.46 -2.72 62.69
C SER A 65 4.11 -2.88 61.99
N VAL A 66 3.57 -4.10 62.01
CA VAL A 66 2.24 -4.33 61.42
C VAL A 66 1.18 -3.71 62.31
N VAL A 67 0.42 -2.78 61.74
CA VAL A 67 -0.72 -2.14 62.41
C VAL A 67 -1.95 -3.01 62.26
N ASN A 68 -2.20 -3.51 61.04
CA ASN A 68 -3.40 -4.28 60.77
C ASN A 68 -3.19 -5.30 59.64
N PHE A 69 -3.87 -6.44 59.75
CA PHE A 69 -3.93 -7.48 58.74
C PHE A 69 -5.34 -7.58 58.19
N PHE A 70 -5.46 -7.76 56.88
CA PHE A 70 -6.70 -8.13 56.23
C PHE A 70 -6.48 -9.48 55.54
N ASP A 71 -6.56 -10.54 56.34
CA ASP A 71 -6.15 -11.90 55.95
C ASP A 71 -6.99 -12.46 54.79
N ASP A 72 -8.28 -12.09 54.68
CA ASP A 72 -9.19 -12.56 53.64
C ASP A 72 -8.69 -12.22 52.21
N GLU A 73 -8.05 -11.06 52.04
CA GLU A 73 -7.52 -10.60 50.74
C GLU A 73 -5.99 -10.45 50.70
N ASP A 74 -5.29 -10.92 51.74
CA ASP A 74 -3.82 -10.98 51.83
C ASP A 74 -3.13 -9.62 51.70
N ILE A 75 -3.65 -8.61 52.42
CA ILE A 75 -3.06 -7.26 52.52
C ILE A 75 -2.73 -6.93 53.98
N ALA A 76 -1.60 -6.28 54.21
CA ALA A 76 -1.19 -5.76 55.51
C ALA A 76 -0.88 -4.26 55.43
N LEU A 77 -1.25 -3.55 56.50
CA LEU A 77 -0.91 -2.16 56.73
C LEU A 77 0.21 -2.09 57.79
N ILE A 78 1.32 -1.47 57.44
CA ILE A 78 2.49 -1.34 58.32
C ILE A 78 2.81 0.13 58.54
N GLU A 79 3.26 0.47 59.74
CA GLU A 79 3.58 1.83 60.15
C GLU A 79 5.03 1.91 60.62
N CYS A 80 5.72 2.94 60.15
CA CYS A 80 7.13 3.17 60.43
C CYS A 80 7.32 3.77 61.82
N ASN A 81 8.33 3.27 62.55
CA ASN A 81 8.77 3.86 63.82
C ASN A 81 9.41 5.24 63.56
N SER A 82 9.52 6.10 64.59
CA SER A 82 9.87 7.54 64.54
C SER A 82 11.12 8.01 63.76
N ASP A 83 11.87 7.10 63.14
CA ASP A 83 13.12 7.37 62.41
C ASP A 83 12.93 7.46 60.87
N PHE A 84 11.70 7.58 60.36
CA PHE A 84 11.44 7.75 58.93
C PHE A 84 11.43 9.24 58.50
N PRO A 85 11.70 9.56 57.21
CA PRO A 85 11.71 10.94 56.73
C PRO A 85 10.35 11.62 56.90
N LEU A 86 10.29 12.76 57.60
CA LEU A 86 9.04 13.52 57.81
C LEU A 86 8.35 14.00 56.50
N ARG A 87 9.09 14.06 55.39
CA ARG A 87 8.57 14.30 54.04
C ARG A 87 8.99 13.16 53.12
N HIS A 88 8.02 12.41 52.64
CA HIS A 88 8.15 11.34 51.66
C HIS A 88 6.93 11.40 50.71
N PRO A 89 7.06 10.93 49.46
CA PRO A 89 5.99 10.99 48.48
C PRO A 89 4.97 9.88 48.76
N ILE A 90 3.70 10.23 48.62
CA ILE A 90 2.57 9.31 48.86
C ILE A 90 1.89 8.94 47.54
N ALA A 91 1.62 7.65 47.33
CA ALA A 91 0.94 7.17 46.13
C ALA A 91 -0.55 7.54 46.13
N ILE A 92 -1.07 7.95 44.97
CA ILE A 92 -2.49 8.26 44.79
C ILE A 92 -3.24 7.00 44.35
N LEU A 93 -4.15 6.51 45.20
CA LEU A 93 -4.99 5.34 44.92
C LEU A 93 -6.21 5.70 44.08
N ASN A 94 -6.60 4.83 43.13
CA ASN A 94 -7.78 5.01 42.30
C ASN A 94 -8.36 3.65 41.87
N ASP A 95 -9.64 3.41 42.09
CA ASP A 95 -10.24 2.09 41.85
C ASP A 95 -10.65 1.83 40.38
N GLN A 96 -10.46 2.79 39.48
CA GLN A 96 -10.88 2.63 38.08
C GLN A 96 -9.85 1.86 37.25
N TYR A 97 -10.32 0.79 36.61
CA TYR A 97 -9.60 0.05 35.58
C TYR A 97 -10.60 -0.60 34.61
N ALA A 98 -10.17 -0.79 33.36
CA ALA A 98 -10.95 -1.41 32.28
C ALA A 98 -10.17 -2.57 31.65
N ILE A 99 -10.88 -3.44 30.93
CA ILE A 99 -10.24 -4.51 30.14
C ILE A 99 -9.32 -3.86 29.09
N ASP A 100 -8.14 -4.43 28.92
CA ASP A 100 -7.05 -3.96 28.07
C ASP A 100 -6.41 -2.61 28.47
N ASP A 101 -6.75 -2.05 29.64
CA ASP A 101 -5.95 -0.97 30.22
C ASP A 101 -4.50 -1.46 30.38
N GLU A 102 -3.55 -0.68 29.85
CA GLU A 102 -2.13 -0.91 30.04
C GLU A 102 -1.73 -0.39 31.43
N VAL A 103 -1.04 -1.23 32.19
CA VAL A 103 -0.64 -0.96 33.57
C VAL A 103 0.85 -1.16 33.74
N TYR A 104 1.43 -0.36 34.63
CA TYR A 104 2.85 -0.36 34.94
C TYR A 104 3.05 -0.67 36.41
N SER A 105 4.06 -1.47 36.76
CA SER A 105 4.43 -1.75 38.15
C SER A 105 5.95 -1.80 38.27
N PHE A 106 6.44 -1.61 39.48
CA PHE A 106 7.85 -1.73 39.82
C PHE A 106 7.95 -2.40 41.18
N GLY A 107 8.80 -3.41 41.29
CA GLY A 107 8.90 -4.23 42.50
C GLY A 107 10.27 -4.85 42.69
N PHE A 108 10.53 -5.27 43.92
CA PHE A 108 11.79 -5.88 44.36
C PHE A 108 11.62 -7.40 44.50
N SER A 109 12.60 -8.17 44.07
CA SER A 109 12.66 -9.62 44.30
C SER A 109 14.03 -10.04 44.84
N GLU A 110 14.19 -11.33 45.16
CA GLU A 110 15.50 -11.90 45.52
C GLU A 110 16.49 -11.85 44.34
N GLU A 111 16.01 -12.06 43.11
CA GLU A 111 16.81 -12.01 41.88
C GLU A 111 17.15 -10.56 41.48
N TYR A 112 16.21 -9.62 41.70
CA TYR A 112 16.35 -8.20 41.34
C TYR A 112 16.32 -7.32 42.59
N SER A 113 17.45 -7.30 43.30
CA SER A 113 17.60 -6.58 44.56
C SER A 113 17.42 -5.06 44.46
N ASN A 114 17.68 -4.49 43.28
CA ASN A 114 17.52 -3.06 42.93
C ASN A 114 16.14 -2.71 42.37
N GLY A 115 15.26 -3.70 42.22
CA GLY A 115 13.92 -3.55 41.66
C GLY A 115 13.88 -3.57 40.13
N GLU A 116 12.76 -4.02 39.57
CA GLU A 116 12.56 -4.17 38.13
C GLU A 116 11.19 -3.62 37.70
N PRO A 117 11.10 -2.93 36.56
CA PRO A 117 9.82 -2.47 36.02
C PRO A 117 9.12 -3.56 35.21
N ILE A 118 7.80 -3.58 35.27
CA ILE A 118 6.95 -4.45 34.46
C ILE A 118 5.79 -3.67 33.85
N THR A 119 5.49 -3.95 32.59
CA THR A 119 4.30 -3.47 31.90
C THR A 119 3.39 -4.67 31.60
N CYS A 120 2.12 -4.56 31.97
CA CYS A 120 1.09 -5.58 31.73
C CYS A 120 -0.17 -4.94 31.13
N LYS A 121 -1.12 -5.77 30.72
CA LYS A 121 -2.51 -5.35 30.41
C LYS A 121 -3.50 -6.00 31.35
N VAL A 122 -4.60 -5.32 31.63
CA VAL A 122 -5.72 -5.87 32.41
C VAL A 122 -6.53 -6.83 31.53
N GLU A 123 -6.56 -8.12 31.89
CA GLU A 123 -7.40 -9.13 31.23
C GLU A 123 -8.86 -9.08 31.72
N GLY A 124 -9.09 -8.59 32.94
CA GLY A 124 -10.40 -8.50 33.58
C GLY A 124 -10.34 -8.89 35.06
N THR A 125 -11.49 -9.15 35.69
CA THR A 125 -11.56 -9.47 37.13
C THR A 125 -11.86 -10.95 37.35
N SER A 126 -11.23 -11.61 38.32
CA SER A 126 -11.59 -12.99 38.71
C SER A 126 -12.92 -13.05 39.44
N LYS A 127 -13.63 -14.19 39.32
CA LYS A 127 -14.99 -14.35 39.89
C LYS A 127 -14.97 -14.31 41.43
N LEU A 128 -14.14 -15.12 42.09
CA LEU A 128 -13.94 -15.14 43.55
C LEU A 128 -12.53 -15.68 43.89
N PRO A 129 -11.71 -14.98 44.72
CA PRO A 129 -11.86 -13.57 45.13
C PRO A 129 -11.81 -12.62 43.91
N LYS A 130 -12.29 -11.38 44.07
CA LYS A 130 -12.34 -10.37 42.98
C LYS A 130 -10.98 -9.69 42.80
N LEU A 131 -10.08 -10.36 42.09
CA LEU A 131 -8.73 -9.87 41.80
C LEU A 131 -8.62 -9.38 40.35
N ILE A 132 -7.81 -8.35 40.12
CA ILE A 132 -7.43 -7.90 38.78
C ILE A 132 -6.53 -8.98 38.18
N LYS A 133 -6.90 -9.49 37.00
CA LYS A 133 -6.09 -10.41 36.20
C LYS A 133 -5.23 -9.60 35.24
N LEU A 134 -3.92 -9.80 35.29
CA LEU A 134 -2.96 -9.20 34.35
C LEU A 134 -2.56 -10.23 33.28
N LYS A 135 -2.16 -9.75 32.10
CA LYS A 135 -1.59 -10.52 30.97
C LYS A 135 -0.52 -9.71 30.23
N SER A 136 0.21 -10.33 29.31
CA SER A 136 1.17 -9.67 28.40
C SER A 136 2.35 -9.00 29.13
N GLY A 137 2.83 -9.63 30.20
CA GLY A 137 4.00 -9.21 30.99
C GLY A 137 4.23 -10.18 32.15
N GLN A 138 5.48 -10.55 32.45
CA GLN A 138 5.80 -11.58 33.44
C GLN A 138 5.98 -11.00 34.84
N VAL A 139 5.06 -11.28 35.77
CA VAL A 139 5.18 -10.87 37.17
C VAL A 139 6.09 -11.86 37.91
N VAL A 140 7.29 -11.44 38.31
CA VAL A 140 8.27 -12.31 38.97
C VAL A 140 7.92 -12.52 40.46
N PRO A 141 8.17 -13.71 41.05
CA PRO A 141 8.07 -13.90 42.50
C PRO A 141 8.91 -12.87 43.28
N GLY A 142 8.30 -12.18 44.25
CA GLY A 142 8.92 -11.05 44.99
C GLY A 142 8.17 -9.73 44.81
N PHE A 143 7.45 -9.55 43.70
CA PHE A 143 6.59 -8.37 43.46
C PHE A 143 5.34 -8.33 44.37
N SER A 144 5.19 -9.28 45.29
CA SER A 144 4.11 -9.26 46.28
C SER A 144 4.11 -7.95 47.06
N GLY A 145 2.99 -7.24 47.00
CA GLY A 145 2.81 -5.91 47.59
C GLY A 145 3.19 -4.72 46.69
N ALA A 146 3.65 -4.97 45.45
CA ALA A 146 3.97 -3.89 44.51
C ALA A 146 2.71 -3.17 43.99
N PRO A 147 2.71 -1.83 43.92
CA PRO A 147 1.58 -1.07 43.38
C PRO A 147 1.48 -1.19 41.85
N ILE A 148 0.26 -1.09 41.33
CA ILE A 148 -0.03 -1.10 39.89
C ILE A 148 -0.55 0.26 39.45
N LEU A 149 0.24 0.99 38.67
CA LEU A 149 -0.13 2.25 38.05
C LEU A 149 -0.96 2.01 36.79
N ASN A 150 -2.20 2.49 36.75
CA ASN A 150 -3.01 2.48 35.54
C ASN A 150 -2.64 3.67 34.64
N ARG A 151 -2.15 3.41 33.42
CA ARG A 151 -1.72 4.48 32.51
C ARG A 151 -2.87 5.40 32.09
N ARG A 152 -4.09 4.88 32.01
CA ARG A 152 -5.27 5.66 31.60
C ARG A 152 -5.68 6.67 32.67
N THR A 153 -5.65 6.28 33.94
CA THR A 153 -6.10 7.14 35.05
C THR A 153 -4.95 7.90 35.72
N GLY A 154 -3.73 7.37 35.68
CA GLY A 154 -2.56 7.94 36.34
C GLY A 154 -2.49 7.68 37.86
N GLY A 155 -3.40 6.86 38.38
CA GLY A 155 -3.43 6.42 39.79
C GLY A 155 -3.12 4.94 39.95
N VAL A 156 -2.86 4.54 41.19
CA VAL A 156 -2.60 3.15 41.55
C VAL A 156 -3.92 2.40 41.69
N CYS A 157 -4.16 1.43 40.80
CA CYS A 157 -5.42 0.70 40.71
C CYS A 157 -5.46 -0.64 41.44
N GLY A 158 -4.31 -1.13 41.89
CA GLY A 158 -4.23 -2.34 42.69
C GLY A 158 -2.84 -2.65 43.20
N VAL A 159 -2.74 -3.77 43.91
CA VAL A 159 -1.52 -4.26 44.56
C VAL A 159 -1.27 -5.70 44.12
N ILE A 160 -0.11 -5.99 43.56
CA ILE A 160 0.26 -7.34 43.09
C ILE A 160 0.27 -8.30 44.27
N ARG A 161 -0.46 -9.41 44.16
CA ARG A 161 -0.55 -10.45 45.19
C ARG A 161 0.24 -11.70 44.85
N ARG A 162 0.13 -12.18 43.60
CA ARG A 162 0.82 -13.41 43.15
C ARG A 162 0.99 -13.47 41.64
N THR A 163 2.04 -14.16 41.20
CA THR A 163 2.25 -14.59 39.82
C THR A 163 1.25 -15.67 39.42
N ARG A 164 0.76 -15.66 38.18
CA ARG A 164 -0.13 -16.72 37.64
C ARG A 164 0.65 -17.91 37.11
N ASP A 165 1.73 -17.64 36.40
CA ASP A 165 2.65 -18.64 35.89
C ASP A 165 4.07 -18.06 35.86
N LYS A 166 5.06 -18.85 36.26
CA LYS A 166 6.44 -18.38 36.41
C LYS A 166 7.23 -18.41 35.10
N LEU A 167 6.72 -19.07 34.05
CA LEU A 167 7.45 -19.35 32.81
C LEU A 167 6.78 -18.72 31.57
N SER A 168 5.64 -18.05 31.73
CA SER A 168 4.87 -17.42 30.66
C SER A 168 4.44 -16.00 31.01
N ASP A 169 4.03 -15.25 30.00
CA ASP A 169 3.57 -13.85 30.08
C ASP A 169 2.11 -13.72 30.56
N LEU A 170 1.57 -14.77 31.20
CA LEU A 170 0.22 -14.79 31.79
C LEU A 170 0.05 -13.82 32.97
N GLY A 171 1.09 -13.09 33.37
CA GLY A 171 1.03 -12.02 34.37
C GLY A 171 0.78 -12.48 35.80
N GLY A 172 0.14 -11.59 36.55
CA GLY A 172 -0.17 -11.78 37.97
C GLY A 172 -1.64 -11.55 38.30
N ARG A 173 -1.98 -11.78 39.56
CA ARG A 173 -3.25 -11.35 40.16
C ARG A 173 -2.97 -10.24 41.17
N ALA A 174 -3.82 -9.23 41.15
CA ALA A 174 -3.68 -8.08 42.04
C ALA A 174 -4.97 -7.78 42.79
N VAL A 175 -4.82 -7.32 44.03
CA VAL A 175 -5.92 -6.85 44.87
C VAL A 175 -6.29 -5.43 44.41
N PRO A 176 -7.55 -5.16 44.02
CA PRO A 176 -7.99 -3.82 43.62
C PRO A 176 -7.79 -2.78 44.72
N ALA A 177 -7.50 -1.54 44.33
CA ALA A 177 -7.36 -0.42 45.27
C ALA A 177 -8.65 -0.16 46.08
N SER A 178 -9.83 -0.46 45.52
CA SER A 178 -11.09 -0.39 46.26
C SER A 178 -11.14 -1.34 47.46
N ILE A 179 -10.53 -2.53 47.36
CA ILE A 179 -10.43 -3.46 48.49
C ILE A 179 -9.52 -2.86 49.57
N VAL A 180 -8.37 -2.30 49.19
CA VAL A 180 -7.43 -1.65 50.13
C VAL A 180 -8.11 -0.49 50.87
N LEU A 181 -8.82 0.38 50.14
CA LEU A 181 -9.56 1.51 50.72
C LEU A 181 -10.69 1.04 51.64
N SER A 182 -11.39 -0.04 51.28
CA SER A 182 -12.44 -0.61 52.13
C SER A 182 -11.92 -1.31 53.38
N ALA A 183 -10.75 -1.95 53.29
CA ALA A 183 -10.11 -2.67 54.39
C ALA A 183 -9.52 -1.71 55.44
N PHE A 184 -9.06 -0.52 55.00
CA PHE A 184 -8.44 0.48 55.86
C PHE A 184 -9.04 1.88 55.63
N PRO A 185 -10.18 2.21 56.27
CA PRO A 185 -10.86 3.49 56.10
C PRO A 185 -9.99 4.72 56.41
N SER A 186 -9.03 4.61 57.34
CA SER A 186 -8.08 5.67 57.69
C SER A 186 -7.20 6.13 56.51
N ILE A 187 -6.97 5.25 55.52
CA ILE A 187 -6.26 5.60 54.29
C ILE A 187 -7.15 6.47 53.39
N SER A 188 -8.45 6.16 53.32
CA SER A 188 -9.41 6.92 52.49
C SER A 188 -9.48 8.39 52.91
N ASP A 189 -9.50 8.66 54.21
CA ASP A 189 -9.51 10.02 54.74
C ASP A 189 -8.20 10.76 54.39
N SER A 190 -7.06 10.07 54.50
CA SER A 190 -5.73 10.62 54.20
C SER A 190 -5.53 10.88 52.70
N GLN A 191 -6.06 10.03 51.82
CA GLN A 191 -5.91 10.16 50.37
C GLN A 191 -6.55 11.44 49.81
N SER A 192 -7.62 11.93 50.43
CA SER A 192 -8.25 13.20 50.08
C SER A 192 -7.35 14.42 50.34
N GLU A 193 -6.44 14.31 51.31
CA GLU A 193 -5.45 15.35 51.63
C GLU A 193 -4.21 15.21 50.74
N VAL A 194 -3.75 13.98 50.50
CA VAL A 194 -2.63 13.64 49.61
C VAL A 194 -2.85 14.17 48.19
N GLN A 195 -4.07 14.02 47.64
CA GLN A 195 -4.44 14.56 46.34
C GLN A 195 -4.27 16.08 46.23
N LYS A 196 -4.26 16.81 47.36
CA LYS A 196 -4.08 18.27 47.40
C LYS A 196 -2.61 18.68 47.58
N THR A 197 -1.79 17.83 48.19
CA THR A 197 -0.44 18.19 48.65
C THR A 197 0.70 17.59 47.82
N GLU A 198 0.46 16.48 47.09
CA GLU A 198 1.49 15.80 46.28
C GLU A 198 1.69 16.46 44.90
N ALA A 199 2.32 17.64 44.90
CA ALA A 199 2.58 18.43 43.70
C ALA A 199 3.41 17.68 42.64
N ALA A 200 4.35 16.83 43.05
CA ALA A 200 5.21 16.10 42.11
C ALA A 200 4.45 15.08 41.25
N TRP A 201 3.51 14.33 41.86
CA TRP A 201 2.66 13.37 41.17
C TRP A 201 1.57 14.09 40.37
N THR A 202 0.88 15.06 40.99
CA THR A 202 -0.24 15.78 40.36
C THR A 202 0.16 16.65 39.18
N ASN A 203 1.34 17.28 39.22
CA ASN A 203 1.89 18.04 38.09
C ASN A 203 2.39 17.15 36.94
N ALA A 204 2.61 15.86 37.19
CA ALA A 204 3.04 14.89 36.17
C ALA A 204 1.86 14.29 35.38
N LEU A 205 0.63 14.51 35.83
CA LEU A 205 -0.61 14.02 35.21
C LEU A 205 -1.10 14.92 34.08
N THR A 206 -1.69 14.32 33.05
CA THR A 206 -2.43 15.06 32.01
C THR A 206 -3.74 15.62 32.55
N ALA A 207 -4.31 16.63 31.88
CA ALA A 207 -5.60 17.20 32.26
C ALA A 207 -6.74 16.14 32.34
N LYS A 208 -6.73 15.16 31.44
CA LYS A 208 -7.69 14.04 31.44
C LYS A 208 -7.49 13.09 32.62
N GLN A 209 -6.23 12.81 33.00
CA GLN A 209 -5.92 11.98 34.17
C GLN A 209 -6.28 12.69 35.48
N ASN A 210 -6.00 13.99 35.59
CA ASN A 210 -6.44 14.80 36.74
C ASN A 210 -7.96 14.77 36.91
N MET A 211 -8.71 14.87 35.81
CA MET A 211 -10.17 14.73 35.82
C MET A 211 -10.63 13.32 36.26
N LEU A 212 -10.00 12.26 35.75
CA LEU A 212 -10.35 10.87 36.10
C LEU A 212 -10.02 10.52 37.56
N LEU A 213 -9.00 11.16 38.15
CA LEU A 213 -8.62 10.99 39.55
C LEU A 213 -9.42 11.87 40.52
N GLY A 214 -10.28 12.76 40.02
CA GLY A 214 -11.02 13.70 40.86
C GLY A 214 -10.16 14.76 41.54
N ILE A 215 -8.91 14.95 41.08
CA ILE A 215 -7.97 15.93 41.63
C ILE A 215 -8.43 17.33 41.18
N LYS A 216 -8.83 18.15 42.14
CA LYS A 216 -9.30 19.52 41.89
C LYS A 216 -8.13 20.43 41.50
N PHE A 217 -8.35 21.24 40.47
CA PHE A 217 -7.38 22.20 39.95
C PHE A 217 -6.94 23.21 41.03
N HIS A 218 -5.63 23.42 41.17
CA HIS A 218 -5.09 24.47 42.04
C HIS A 218 -5.40 25.86 41.46
N VAL A 219 -6.12 26.69 42.23
CA VAL A 219 -6.56 28.07 41.89
C VAL A 219 -5.39 28.98 41.44
N SER A 220 -4.17 28.75 41.92
CA SER A 220 -2.97 29.51 41.53
C SER A 220 -2.58 29.34 40.05
N SER A 221 -2.80 28.15 39.47
CA SER A 221 -2.46 27.87 38.06
C SER A 221 -3.45 28.49 37.07
N THR A 222 -4.73 28.55 37.44
CA THR A 222 -5.79 29.18 36.64
C THR A 222 -5.62 30.71 36.61
N LEU A 223 -5.24 31.31 37.75
CA LEU A 223 -4.96 32.75 37.85
C LEU A 223 -3.85 33.18 36.89
N GLU A 224 -2.72 32.46 36.89
CA GLU A 224 -1.62 32.76 35.98
C GLU A 224 -2.02 32.60 34.51
N ARG A 225 -2.79 31.57 34.19
CA ARG A 225 -3.25 31.32 32.82
C ARG A 225 -4.24 32.37 32.33
N VAL A 226 -5.17 32.82 33.18
CA VAL A 226 -6.09 33.92 32.86
C VAL A 226 -5.32 35.23 32.68
N ALA A 227 -4.34 35.50 33.55
CA ALA A 227 -3.49 36.69 33.43
C ALA A 227 -2.67 36.69 32.12
N GLU A 228 -2.13 35.53 31.72
CA GLU A 228 -1.41 35.38 30.45
C GLU A 228 -2.33 35.65 29.24
N ILE A 229 -3.52 35.05 29.21
CA ILE A 229 -4.51 35.25 28.13
C ILE A 229 -4.88 36.72 27.96
N TYR A 230 -5.17 37.43 29.06
CA TYR A 230 -5.50 38.86 28.97
C TYR A 230 -4.30 39.73 28.62
N SER A 231 -3.10 39.37 29.03
CA SER A 231 -1.86 40.05 28.59
C SER A 231 -1.69 39.92 27.07
N LEU A 232 -1.96 38.73 26.51
CA LEU A 232 -1.94 38.50 25.05
C LEU A 232 -3.04 39.27 24.30
N LEU A 233 -4.14 39.61 24.96
CA LEU A 233 -5.21 40.48 24.44
C LEU A 233 -4.91 41.99 24.57
N ASN A 234 -3.66 42.36 24.87
CA ASN A 234 -3.19 43.72 25.12
C ASN A 234 -3.89 44.42 26.30
N TYR A 235 -4.19 43.68 27.38
CA TYR A 235 -4.52 44.28 28.67
C TYR A 235 -3.27 44.33 29.55
N ASP A 236 -3.05 45.44 30.24
CA ASP A 236 -2.15 45.51 31.39
C ASP A 236 -2.80 44.77 32.56
N VAL A 237 -2.10 43.77 33.09
CA VAL A 237 -2.63 42.88 34.14
C VAL A 237 -1.91 43.13 35.47
N GLU A 238 -2.66 43.58 36.46
CA GLU A 238 -2.21 43.77 37.84
C GLU A 238 -2.82 42.67 38.76
N ARG A 239 -2.00 42.08 39.66
CA ARG A 239 -2.32 40.87 40.45
C ARG A 239 -2.48 41.16 41.94
N ASP A 240 -3.26 40.33 42.65
CA ASP A 240 -3.39 40.32 44.12
C ASP A 240 -3.69 41.70 44.73
N LEU A 241 -4.60 42.42 44.08
CA LEU A 241 -4.88 43.81 44.44
C LEU A 241 -5.98 43.94 45.48
N THR A 242 -5.82 44.94 46.33
CA THR A 242 -6.90 45.46 47.16
C THR A 242 -7.32 46.83 46.60
N ILE A 243 -8.53 46.91 46.04
CA ILE A 243 -9.10 48.15 45.50
C ILE A 243 -10.22 48.57 46.45
N GLU A 244 -10.13 49.78 47.02
CA GLU A 244 -11.13 50.30 47.97
C GLU A 244 -11.48 49.31 49.13
N ASN A 245 -10.44 48.72 49.73
CA ASN A 245 -10.53 47.67 50.76
C ASN A 245 -11.21 46.34 50.33
N GLN A 246 -11.45 46.13 49.02
CA GLN A 246 -11.97 44.88 48.48
C GLN A 246 -10.86 44.08 47.78
N LYS A 247 -10.74 42.79 48.12
CA LYS A 247 -9.82 41.86 47.43
C LYS A 247 -10.40 41.41 46.09
N VAL A 248 -9.62 41.61 45.04
CA VAL A 248 -9.87 41.18 43.65
C VAL A 248 -8.68 40.36 43.13
N ASP A 249 -8.95 39.38 42.27
CA ASP A 249 -7.91 38.44 41.84
C ASP A 249 -7.01 39.06 40.76
N LEU A 250 -7.61 39.69 39.73
CA LEU A 250 -6.88 40.48 38.71
C LEU A 250 -7.59 41.81 38.43
N LYS A 251 -6.82 42.84 38.13
CA LYS A 251 -7.29 44.08 37.49
C LYS A 251 -6.69 44.16 36.09
N LEU A 252 -7.54 44.40 35.11
CA LEU A 252 -7.19 44.49 33.70
C LEU A 252 -7.42 45.93 33.23
N VAL A 253 -6.42 46.53 32.60
CA VAL A 253 -6.52 47.86 32.00
C VAL A 253 -6.17 47.77 30.53
N ARG A 254 -7.03 48.25 29.65
CA ARG A 254 -6.73 48.34 28.21
C ARG A 254 -7.02 49.74 27.71
N ARG A 255 -6.04 50.35 27.06
CA ARG A 255 -6.15 51.68 26.45
C ARG A 255 -6.40 51.52 24.95
N LEU A 256 -7.58 51.93 24.50
CA LEU A 256 -7.96 51.97 23.09
C LEU A 256 -8.17 53.44 22.70
N ALA A 257 -7.17 54.03 22.05
CA ALA A 257 -7.15 55.47 21.72
C ALA A 257 -7.44 56.34 22.97
N ASP A 258 -8.60 56.98 23.03
CA ASP A 258 -9.03 57.89 24.11
C ASP A 258 -9.87 57.20 25.22
N ILE A 259 -10.12 55.89 25.12
CA ILE A 259 -10.97 55.13 26.04
C ILE A 259 -10.12 54.15 26.85
N GLU A 260 -10.16 54.31 28.17
CA GLU A 260 -9.58 53.36 29.12
C GLU A 260 -10.64 52.38 29.61
N ILE A 261 -10.48 51.11 29.26
CA ILE A 261 -11.37 50.03 29.69
C ILE A 261 -10.72 49.35 30.90
N GLN A 262 -11.41 49.39 32.04
CA GLN A 262 -10.96 48.73 33.26
C GLN A 262 -11.90 47.59 33.64
N ARG A 263 -11.34 46.43 33.98
CA ARG A 263 -12.09 45.26 34.46
C ARG A 263 -11.46 44.64 35.69
N VAL A 264 -12.29 44.06 36.54
CA VAL A 264 -11.85 43.21 37.65
C VAL A 264 -12.31 41.78 37.43
N ILE A 265 -11.38 40.84 37.64
CA ILE A 265 -11.64 39.40 37.52
C ILE A 265 -11.82 38.79 38.89
N PHE A 266 -12.86 37.96 39.00
CA PHE A 266 -13.10 37.07 40.13
C PHE A 266 -12.99 35.62 39.66
N LEU A 267 -12.07 34.84 40.21
CA LEU A 267 -12.00 33.39 39.96
C LEU A 267 -13.00 32.67 40.86
N HIS A 268 -13.79 31.79 40.26
CA HIS A 268 -14.79 31.02 40.99
C HIS A 268 -14.49 29.52 40.95
N ASP A 269 -14.48 28.88 42.11
CA ASP A 269 -14.33 27.44 42.26
C ASP A 269 -15.74 26.82 42.33
N ALA A 270 -16.00 25.79 41.52
CA ALA A 270 -17.34 25.30 41.19
C ALA A 270 -18.15 24.75 42.39
N GLU A 271 -17.56 24.69 43.59
CA GLU A 271 -18.16 24.10 44.79
C GLU A 271 -18.96 25.08 45.67
N ARG A 272 -18.90 26.39 45.40
CA ARG A 272 -19.37 27.41 46.36
C ARG A 272 -20.74 28.04 46.07
N GLY A 273 -21.47 27.58 45.06
CA GLY A 273 -22.87 27.94 44.84
C GLY A 273 -23.16 29.44 44.60
N ILE A 274 -24.45 29.77 44.48
CA ILE A 274 -24.96 31.10 44.12
C ILE A 274 -24.55 32.20 45.13
N GLU A 275 -24.31 31.86 46.40
CA GLU A 275 -23.99 32.82 47.47
C GLU A 275 -22.68 33.62 47.25
N GLN A 276 -21.74 33.07 46.48
CA GLN A 276 -20.51 33.79 46.12
C GLN A 276 -20.71 34.85 45.03
N ILE A 277 -21.78 34.76 44.20
CA ILE A 277 -22.11 35.83 43.24
C ILE A 277 -22.46 37.10 43.99
N ASP A 278 -23.30 36.99 45.02
CA ASP A 278 -23.71 38.13 45.84
C ASP A 278 -22.49 38.75 46.54
N SER A 279 -21.53 37.92 46.99
CA SER A 279 -20.25 38.41 47.53
C SER A 279 -19.42 39.18 46.48
N CYS A 280 -19.33 38.68 45.25
CA CYS A 280 -18.63 39.37 44.16
C CYS A 280 -19.36 40.65 43.75
N ALA A 281 -20.70 40.66 43.74
CA ALA A 281 -21.53 41.83 43.48
C ALA A 281 -21.35 42.92 44.55
N ILE A 282 -21.28 42.56 45.83
CA ILE A 282 -20.99 43.50 46.92
C ILE A 282 -19.60 44.13 46.72
N LYS A 283 -18.59 43.31 46.39
CA LYS A 283 -17.22 43.80 46.11
C LYS A 283 -17.21 44.77 44.91
N LEU A 284 -17.84 44.38 43.80
CA LEU A 284 -17.91 45.21 42.60
C LEU A 284 -18.66 46.53 42.86
N HIS A 285 -19.79 46.48 43.59
CA HIS A 285 -20.55 47.68 43.93
C HIS A 285 -19.76 48.66 44.80
N ALA A 286 -18.98 48.15 45.77
CA ALA A 286 -18.08 48.97 46.58
C ALA A 286 -16.98 49.64 45.75
N ILE A 287 -16.40 48.92 44.78
CA ILE A 287 -15.40 49.46 43.84
C ILE A 287 -16.04 50.53 42.92
N ASN A 288 -17.24 50.25 42.40
CA ASN A 288 -17.94 51.13 41.46
C ASN A 288 -18.44 52.44 42.07
N LYS A 289 -18.58 52.52 43.40
CA LYS A 289 -18.94 53.76 44.11
C LYS A 289 -17.93 54.89 43.86
N HIS A 290 -16.66 54.54 43.70
CA HIS A 290 -15.56 55.48 43.44
C HIS A 290 -15.02 55.37 42.00
N ASN A 291 -15.28 54.26 41.31
CA ASN A 291 -14.83 54.00 39.94
C ASN A 291 -15.95 53.39 39.07
N PRO A 292 -16.95 54.18 38.63
CA PRO A 292 -18.15 53.66 37.96
C PRO A 292 -17.89 53.01 36.58
N GLN A 293 -16.69 53.15 36.03
CA GLN A 293 -16.29 52.60 34.73
C GLN A 293 -15.74 51.17 34.81
N ILE A 294 -15.57 50.60 36.01
CA ILE A 294 -15.02 49.26 36.22
C ILE A 294 -16.13 48.21 36.08
N SER A 295 -15.93 47.23 35.20
CA SER A 295 -16.84 46.09 35.05
C SER A 295 -16.28 44.82 35.67
N GLY A 296 -17.17 43.95 36.18
CA GLY A 296 -16.79 42.68 36.80
C GLY A 296 -16.91 41.52 35.82
N THR A 297 -15.97 40.57 35.89
CA THR A 297 -16.07 39.29 35.18
C THR A 297 -15.74 38.14 36.12
N ILE A 298 -16.59 37.12 36.15
CA ILE A 298 -16.35 35.86 36.86
C ILE A 298 -15.85 34.84 35.85
N ILE A 299 -14.71 34.20 36.16
CA ILE A 299 -14.17 33.09 35.36
C ILE A 299 -14.34 31.78 36.13
N CYS A 300 -15.07 30.86 35.51
CA CYS A 300 -15.34 29.52 36.04
C CYS A 300 -14.51 28.44 35.31
N PRO A 301 -14.10 27.35 35.98
CA PRO A 301 -13.40 26.23 35.35
C PRO A 301 -14.30 25.43 34.40
N ASN A 302 -15.61 25.33 34.68
CA ASN A 302 -16.58 24.56 33.92
C ASN A 302 -17.83 25.41 33.58
N ALA A 303 -18.63 24.93 32.63
CA ALA A 303 -19.92 25.54 32.30
C ALA A 303 -20.87 25.52 33.52
N MET A 304 -21.51 26.67 33.79
CA MET A 304 -22.44 26.84 34.89
C MET A 304 -23.88 26.71 34.42
N ASP A 305 -24.79 26.46 35.34
CA ASP A 305 -26.23 26.44 35.10
C ASP A 305 -26.80 27.82 34.72
N ASN A 306 -27.91 27.83 33.98
CA ASN A 306 -28.54 29.06 33.49
C ASN A 306 -28.96 29.99 34.64
N GLU A 307 -29.32 29.46 35.80
CA GLU A 307 -29.71 30.25 36.98
C GLU A 307 -28.54 31.10 37.51
N PHE A 308 -27.32 30.54 37.53
CA PHE A 308 -26.10 31.24 37.92
C PHE A 308 -25.76 32.38 36.96
N ILE A 309 -25.88 32.14 35.65
CA ILE A 309 -25.63 33.16 34.60
C ILE A 309 -26.65 34.31 34.71
N VAL A 310 -27.94 33.99 34.87
CA VAL A 310 -29.01 35.00 34.99
C VAL A 310 -28.79 35.88 36.23
N ARG A 311 -28.40 35.28 37.36
CA ARG A 311 -28.13 36.04 38.59
C ARG A 311 -26.90 36.92 38.50
N ALA A 312 -25.80 36.44 37.95
CA ALA A 312 -24.62 37.28 37.72
C ALA A 312 -24.90 38.46 36.78
N ASN A 313 -25.63 38.22 35.69
CA ASN A 313 -26.07 39.28 34.77
C ASN A 313 -26.98 40.32 35.45
N SER A 314 -27.80 39.91 36.43
CA SER A 314 -28.63 40.86 37.21
C SER A 314 -27.82 41.84 38.06
N HIS A 315 -26.53 41.54 38.31
CA HIS A 315 -25.57 42.39 39.01
C HIS A 315 -24.52 43.03 38.09
N ASP A 316 -24.75 43.02 36.77
CA ASP A 316 -23.82 43.56 35.75
C ASP A 316 -22.43 42.89 35.78
N ILE A 317 -22.40 41.60 36.14
CA ILE A 317 -21.19 40.76 36.15
C ILE A 317 -21.26 39.76 34.99
N LYS A 318 -20.26 39.82 34.10
CA LYS A 318 -20.14 38.84 33.01
C LYS A 318 -19.60 37.53 33.56
N VAL A 319 -20.22 36.39 33.21
CA VAL A 319 -19.69 35.05 33.52
C VAL A 319 -19.08 34.46 32.25
N THR A 320 -17.91 33.86 32.35
CA THR A 320 -17.31 33.11 31.25
C THR A 320 -16.50 31.92 31.78
N THR A 321 -16.27 30.91 30.95
CA THR A 321 -15.36 29.82 31.29
C THR A 321 -13.95 30.07 30.76
N LEU A 322 -12.93 29.38 31.30
CA LEU A 322 -11.58 29.45 30.74
C LEU A 322 -11.56 29.04 29.24
N ALA A 323 -12.36 28.04 28.86
CA ALA A 323 -12.46 27.59 27.47
C ALA A 323 -13.14 28.62 26.55
N GLU A 324 -14.14 29.35 27.03
CA GLU A 324 -14.79 30.45 26.31
C GLU A 324 -13.92 31.70 26.21
N LEU A 325 -13.10 31.96 27.23
CA LEU A 325 -12.13 33.04 27.20
C LEU A 325 -11.05 32.76 26.15
N GLU A 326 -10.55 31.52 26.11
CA GLU A 326 -9.61 31.07 25.09
C GLU A 326 -10.22 31.11 23.67
N SER A 327 -11.53 30.87 23.50
CA SER A 327 -12.18 30.95 22.19
C SER A 327 -12.41 32.39 21.70
N GLN A 328 -12.49 33.37 22.61
CA GLN A 328 -12.60 34.79 22.29
C GLN A 328 -11.27 35.42 21.81
N LEU A 329 -10.15 34.69 21.87
CA LEU A 329 -8.84 35.16 21.39
C LEU A 329 -8.76 35.27 19.86
N PHE A 330 -9.63 34.56 19.13
CA PHE A 330 -9.57 34.42 17.68
C PHE A 330 -10.93 34.76 17.05
N ASP A 331 -11.11 35.93 16.45
CA ASP A 331 -12.23 36.11 15.49
C ASP A 331 -11.84 35.47 14.15
N SER A 332 -11.95 34.15 14.10
CA SER A 332 -11.63 33.35 12.91
C SER A 332 -12.87 33.03 12.07
N SER A 333 -14.03 33.59 12.40
CA SER A 333 -15.32 33.25 11.79
C SER A 333 -15.35 33.54 10.28
N GLY A 334 -14.82 34.69 9.86
CA GLY A 334 -14.65 35.07 8.46
C GLY A 334 -13.76 34.08 7.70
N TYR A 335 -12.60 33.77 8.26
CA TYR A 335 -11.63 32.82 7.68
C TYR A 335 -12.18 31.39 7.55
N ILE A 336 -12.86 30.87 8.58
CA ILE A 336 -13.51 29.55 8.53
C ILE A 336 -14.55 29.49 7.41
N ASN A 337 -15.40 30.50 7.32
CA ASN A 337 -16.40 30.60 6.25
C ASN A 337 -15.74 30.76 4.88
N LYS A 338 -14.57 31.40 4.78
CA LYS A 338 -13.78 31.47 3.55
C LYS A 338 -13.27 30.09 3.14
N ILE A 339 -12.63 29.32 4.03
CA ILE A 339 -12.16 27.96 3.74
C ILE A 339 -13.30 27.07 3.22
N ILE A 340 -14.46 27.12 3.89
CA ILE A 340 -15.64 26.33 3.52
C ILE A 340 -16.12 26.73 2.13
N ARG A 341 -16.34 28.04 1.88
CA ARG A 341 -16.78 28.56 0.57
C ARG A 341 -15.80 28.24 -0.56
N GLU A 342 -14.50 28.41 -0.33
CA GLU A 342 -13.47 28.12 -1.33
C GLU A 342 -13.38 26.63 -1.67
N THR A 343 -13.56 25.76 -0.68
CA THR A 343 -13.52 24.30 -0.91
C THR A 343 -14.77 23.82 -1.61
N GLU A 344 -15.95 24.28 -1.20
CA GLU A 344 -17.24 23.92 -1.84
C GLU A 344 -17.39 24.52 -3.24
N GLY A 345 -16.80 25.69 -3.48
CA GLY A 345 -16.92 26.42 -4.75
C GLY A 345 -15.86 26.11 -5.81
N ASP A 346 -14.76 25.39 -5.50
CA ASP A 346 -13.69 25.12 -6.47
C ASP A 346 -14.00 23.87 -7.34
N PRO A 347 -14.33 24.04 -8.63
CA PRO A 347 -14.71 22.92 -9.49
C PRO A 347 -13.54 21.96 -9.78
N ARG A 348 -12.28 22.35 -9.50
CA ARG A 348 -11.12 21.47 -9.65
C ARG A 348 -11.00 20.47 -8.50
N TYR A 349 -11.59 20.77 -7.35
CA TYR A 349 -11.49 19.98 -6.12
C TYR A 349 -12.88 19.71 -5.53
N SER A 350 -13.82 19.32 -6.39
CA SER A 350 -15.20 19.05 -5.99
C SER A 350 -15.27 17.90 -4.98
N LEU A 351 -15.79 18.19 -3.78
CA LEU A 351 -15.94 17.23 -2.69
C LEU A 351 -16.77 15.99 -3.08
N ASP A 352 -17.76 16.15 -3.97
CA ASP A 352 -18.55 15.03 -4.51
C ASP A 352 -17.68 13.99 -5.22
N LEU A 353 -16.61 14.45 -5.88
CA LEU A 353 -15.66 13.63 -6.63
C LEU A 353 -14.48 13.15 -5.78
N PHE A 354 -14.40 13.53 -4.50
CA PHE A 354 -13.35 13.04 -3.61
C PHE A 354 -13.46 11.53 -3.43
N ILE A 355 -12.34 10.84 -3.60
CA ILE A 355 -12.18 9.42 -3.32
C ILE A 355 -11.15 9.30 -2.21
N GLU A 356 -11.49 8.58 -1.15
CA GLU A 356 -10.64 8.39 0.02
C GLU A 356 -9.31 7.74 -0.40
N PRO A 357 -8.15 8.40 -0.25
CA PRO A 357 -6.88 7.79 -0.56
C PRO A 357 -6.42 6.87 0.57
N PHE A 358 -5.57 5.91 0.23
CA PHE A 358 -4.89 5.06 1.22
C PHE A 358 -3.54 5.67 1.60
N ILE A 359 -3.15 5.51 2.86
CA ILE A 359 -1.87 5.95 3.41
C ILE A 359 -1.19 4.78 4.14
N GLY A 360 0.15 4.77 4.19
CA GLY A 360 0.91 3.81 5.00
C GLY A 360 2.27 4.34 5.43
N ASP A 361 2.85 3.74 6.47
CA ASP A 361 4.13 4.16 7.07
C ASP A 361 5.34 3.80 6.20
N THR A 362 5.24 2.76 5.38
CA THR A 362 6.25 2.38 4.36
C THR A 362 5.56 2.02 3.05
N LEU A 363 6.30 1.96 1.94
CA LEU A 363 5.77 1.50 0.65
C LEU A 363 5.32 0.02 0.68
N SER A 364 5.68 -0.75 1.72
CA SER A 364 5.37 -2.18 1.85
C SER A 364 4.42 -2.52 3.01
N SER A 365 4.06 -1.59 3.89
CA SER A 365 3.17 -1.84 5.04
C SER A 365 1.69 -1.83 4.67
N ALA A 366 0.87 -2.46 5.52
CA ALA A 366 -0.58 -2.38 5.48
C ALA A 366 -1.05 -0.93 5.35
N SER A 367 -2.00 -0.71 4.44
CA SER A 367 -2.51 0.63 4.13
C SER A 367 -3.86 0.86 4.79
N GLU A 368 -4.05 2.02 5.39
CA GLU A 368 -5.34 2.44 5.95
C GLU A 368 -5.86 3.71 5.27
N GLN A 369 -7.12 4.06 5.51
CA GLN A 369 -7.72 5.26 4.92
C GLN A 369 -7.08 6.52 5.52
N ALA A 370 -6.68 7.46 4.65
CA ALA A 370 -5.91 8.63 5.06
C ALA A 370 -6.62 9.47 6.13
N ARG A 371 -7.94 9.69 6.00
CA ARG A 371 -8.71 10.45 7.00
C ARG A 371 -8.77 9.76 8.36
N THR A 372 -8.93 8.43 8.39
CA THR A 372 -8.94 7.64 9.64
C THR A 372 -7.61 7.77 10.36
N PHE A 373 -6.53 7.59 9.61
CA PHE A 373 -5.17 7.76 10.09
C PHE A 373 -4.91 9.17 10.63
N ILE A 374 -5.25 10.20 9.86
CA ILE A 374 -5.05 11.60 10.27
C ILE A 374 -5.90 11.95 11.50
N SER A 375 -7.11 11.40 11.63
CA SER A 375 -7.94 11.58 12.83
C SER A 375 -7.29 10.97 14.06
N SER A 376 -6.79 9.73 13.96
CA SER A 376 -6.01 9.07 15.02
C SER A 376 -4.76 9.88 15.40
N TRP A 377 -4.04 10.37 14.39
CA TRP A 377 -2.86 11.22 14.57
C TRP A 377 -3.22 12.55 15.27
N LEU A 378 -4.33 13.20 14.92
CA LEU A 378 -4.80 14.44 15.57
C LEU A 378 -5.16 14.23 17.06
N GLU A 379 -5.56 13.02 17.45
CA GLU A 379 -5.91 12.66 18.83
C GLU A 379 -4.69 12.31 19.69
N ASN A 380 -3.60 11.84 19.10
CA ASN A 380 -2.40 11.42 19.82
C ASN A 380 -1.55 12.64 20.27
N PRO A 381 -1.35 12.90 21.58
CA PRO A 381 -0.58 14.07 22.05
C PRO A 381 0.94 13.97 21.83
N GLU A 382 1.47 12.76 21.63
CA GLU A 382 2.91 12.56 21.37
C GLU A 382 3.30 12.93 19.95
N GLU A 383 2.36 12.84 19.01
CA GLU A 383 2.59 13.18 17.61
C GLU A 383 2.34 14.66 17.37
N ARG A 384 3.24 15.34 16.68
CA ARG A 384 3.20 16.80 16.50
C ARG A 384 3.31 17.22 15.05
N GLN A 385 4.12 16.48 14.28
CA GLN A 385 4.29 16.72 12.86
C GLN A 385 4.01 15.45 12.05
N LEU A 386 3.16 15.58 11.03
CA LEU A 386 2.89 14.56 10.03
C LEU A 386 3.39 15.05 8.67
N THR A 387 4.31 14.31 8.08
CA THR A 387 4.79 14.55 6.71
C THR A 387 4.15 13.56 5.76
N VAL A 388 3.27 14.05 4.88
CA VAL A 388 2.58 13.24 3.87
C VAL A 388 3.36 13.31 2.56
N LEU A 389 4.00 12.20 2.23
CA LEU A 389 4.76 12.01 1.00
C LEU A 389 3.92 11.34 -0.07
N GLY A 390 4.23 11.65 -1.31
CA GLY A 390 3.70 10.92 -2.46
C GLY A 390 4.08 11.61 -3.74
N ASP A 391 3.92 10.92 -4.86
CA ASP A 391 4.31 11.46 -6.16
C ASP A 391 3.31 12.48 -6.69
N VAL A 392 3.65 13.08 -7.82
CA VAL A 392 2.83 14.12 -8.47
C VAL A 392 1.47 13.54 -8.88
N GLY A 393 0.40 14.28 -8.61
CA GLY A 393 -0.94 13.88 -9.03
C GLY A 393 -1.63 12.81 -8.18
N ILE A 394 -0.97 12.32 -7.12
CA ILE A 394 -1.51 11.34 -6.18
C ILE A 394 -2.63 11.90 -5.27
N GLY A 395 -2.84 13.22 -5.28
CA GLY A 395 -3.92 13.87 -4.54
C GLY A 395 -3.52 14.57 -3.23
N LYS A 396 -2.23 14.76 -2.93
CA LYS A 396 -1.73 15.50 -1.74
C LYS A 396 -2.49 16.81 -1.47
N THR A 397 -2.55 17.69 -2.47
CA THR A 397 -3.26 18.98 -2.35
C THR A 397 -4.75 18.80 -2.09
N PHE A 398 -5.41 17.84 -2.73
CA PHE A 398 -6.84 17.60 -2.50
C PHE A 398 -7.08 17.07 -1.08
N LEU A 399 -6.29 16.12 -0.62
CA LEU A 399 -6.33 15.62 0.76
C LEU A 399 -6.11 16.76 1.77
N SER A 400 -5.11 17.61 1.56
CA SER A 400 -4.84 18.76 2.45
C SER A 400 -6.01 19.73 2.55
N ARG A 401 -6.76 19.93 1.45
CA ARG A 401 -7.98 20.74 1.41
C ARG A 401 -9.13 20.08 2.17
N VAL A 402 -9.33 18.77 1.98
CA VAL A 402 -10.36 18.01 2.70
C VAL A 402 -10.12 18.04 4.21
N ILE A 403 -8.87 17.83 4.66
CA ILE A 403 -8.53 17.93 6.09
C ILE A 403 -8.84 19.32 6.64
N ALA A 404 -8.45 20.38 5.92
CA ALA A 404 -8.73 21.76 6.34
C ALA A 404 -10.24 22.04 6.41
N TYR A 405 -10.99 21.55 5.42
CA TYR A 405 -12.45 21.69 5.34
C TYR A 405 -13.16 20.97 6.50
N GLU A 406 -12.83 19.71 6.77
CA GLU A 406 -13.41 18.95 7.89
C GLU A 406 -13.09 19.58 9.25
N ALA A 407 -11.84 20.03 9.43
CA ALA A 407 -11.45 20.77 10.63
C ALA A 407 -12.23 22.10 10.75
N ALA A 408 -12.49 22.79 9.64
CA ALA A 408 -13.22 24.05 9.63
C ALA A 408 -14.70 23.83 9.99
N LEU A 409 -15.33 22.75 9.50
CA LEU A 409 -16.69 22.37 9.90
C LEU A 409 -16.77 22.08 11.40
N LYS A 410 -15.86 21.26 11.93
CA LYS A 410 -15.79 20.97 13.38
C LYS A 410 -15.57 22.23 14.22
N TYR A 411 -14.72 23.15 13.73
CA TYR A 411 -14.49 24.44 14.38
C TYR A 411 -15.74 25.32 14.37
N ARG A 412 -16.48 25.35 13.26
CA ARG A 412 -17.74 26.12 13.17
C ARG A 412 -18.80 25.61 14.14
N GLU A 413 -18.86 24.29 14.35
CA GLU A 413 -19.80 23.68 15.32
C GLU A 413 -19.37 23.91 16.77
N ASN A 414 -18.08 23.78 17.08
CA ASN A 414 -17.55 23.89 18.44
C ASN A 414 -16.20 24.66 18.48
N PRO A 415 -16.20 26.00 18.37
CA PRO A 415 -14.97 26.81 18.30
C PRO A 415 -14.07 26.67 19.54
N GLY A 416 -14.66 26.34 20.69
CA GLY A 416 -13.95 26.16 21.96
C GLY A 416 -13.38 24.76 22.20
N LEU A 417 -13.58 23.79 21.30
CA LEU A 417 -13.09 22.40 21.46
C LEU A 417 -12.31 21.91 20.23
N ALA A 418 -12.71 22.30 19.03
CA ALA A 418 -12.04 21.93 17.80
C ALA A 418 -10.81 22.82 17.52
N ARG A 419 -9.88 22.30 16.72
CA ARG A 419 -8.67 23.03 16.33
C ARG A 419 -8.97 23.96 15.15
N LEU A 420 -8.46 25.19 15.19
CA LEU A 420 -8.51 26.12 14.07
C LEU A 420 -7.58 25.61 12.95
N PRO A 421 -8.08 25.26 11.75
CA PRO A 421 -7.21 24.89 10.64
C PRO A 421 -6.61 26.12 9.96
N ILE A 422 -5.30 26.16 9.79
CA ILE A 422 -4.60 27.16 8.97
C ILE A 422 -3.86 26.43 7.84
N ARG A 423 -4.40 26.54 6.61
CA ARG A 423 -3.80 25.93 5.42
C ARG A 423 -3.01 26.98 4.64
N ILE A 424 -1.71 26.77 4.49
CA ILE A 424 -0.79 27.65 3.75
C ILE A 424 -0.31 26.91 2.49
N ASP A 425 -0.49 27.55 1.35
CA ASP A 425 0.00 27.07 0.07
C ASP A 425 1.44 27.58 -0.16
N LEU A 426 2.42 26.71 0.03
CA LEU A 426 3.84 27.08 -0.07
C LEU A 426 4.28 27.39 -1.51
N ARG A 427 3.47 27.05 -2.51
CA ARG A 427 3.77 27.35 -3.92
C ARG A 427 3.81 28.85 -4.21
N ASN A 428 3.05 29.61 -3.43
CA ASN A 428 2.88 31.06 -3.54
C ASN A 428 3.71 31.82 -2.49
N ALA A 429 4.46 31.12 -1.63
CA ALA A 429 5.33 31.75 -0.66
C ALA A 429 6.56 32.36 -1.36
N ASP A 430 7.14 33.39 -0.73
CA ASP A 430 8.42 33.95 -1.16
C ASP A 430 9.51 32.87 -1.19
N ARG A 431 10.46 33.01 -2.12
CA ARG A 431 11.59 32.07 -2.29
C ARG A 431 12.35 31.85 -0.98
N GLN A 432 12.43 32.88 -0.14
CA GLN A 432 12.98 32.80 1.20
C GLN A 432 12.05 33.58 2.13
N PHE A 433 11.65 32.95 3.23
CA PHE A 433 10.76 33.56 4.22
C PHE A 433 11.28 33.34 5.64
N THR A 434 10.80 34.18 6.56
CA THR A 434 10.79 33.86 7.99
C THR A 434 9.42 33.29 8.32
N LEU A 435 9.35 32.44 9.35
CA LEU A 435 8.08 31.84 9.76
C LEU A 435 7.04 32.93 10.11
N GLU A 436 7.45 33.97 10.83
CA GLU A 436 6.60 35.12 11.17
C GLU A 436 6.08 35.86 9.92
N GLY A 437 6.95 36.15 8.95
CA GLY A 437 6.56 36.81 7.70
C GLY A 437 5.55 35.99 6.90
N LEU A 438 5.73 34.66 6.86
CA LEU A 438 4.81 33.75 6.18
C LEU A 438 3.40 33.79 6.79
N PHE A 439 3.29 33.77 8.13
CA PHE A 439 1.99 33.82 8.80
C PHE A 439 1.34 35.19 8.72
N LEU A 440 2.10 36.28 8.92
CA LEU A 440 1.56 37.64 8.81
C LEU A 440 1.03 37.91 7.40
N SER A 441 1.76 37.51 6.36
CA SER A 441 1.28 37.58 4.98
C SER A 441 0.05 36.72 4.75
N HIS A 442 -0.05 35.55 5.39
CA HIS A 442 -1.22 34.70 5.27
C HIS A 442 -2.43 35.32 5.95
N PHE A 443 -2.28 35.87 7.16
CA PHE A 443 -3.36 36.49 7.93
C PHE A 443 -3.92 37.72 7.22
N SER A 444 -3.06 38.60 6.69
CA SER A 444 -3.47 39.79 5.96
C SER A 444 -4.28 39.46 4.70
N ASN A 445 -3.94 38.36 4.02
CA ASN A 445 -4.58 37.95 2.77
C ASN A 445 -5.85 37.10 2.98
N ASN A 446 -6.17 36.70 4.21
CA ASN A 446 -7.19 35.67 4.48
C ASN A 446 -8.25 36.01 5.55
N GLU A 447 -8.67 37.27 5.68
CA GLU A 447 -9.80 37.65 6.57
C GLU A 447 -9.62 37.18 8.04
N LEU A 448 -8.37 37.02 8.49
CA LEU A 448 -7.99 36.50 9.82
C LEU A 448 -7.71 37.62 10.84
N GLY A 449 -7.93 38.88 10.44
CA GLY A 449 -7.71 40.08 11.27
C GLY A 449 -6.23 40.40 11.54
N GLU A 450 -5.99 41.42 12.37
CA GLU A 450 -4.67 41.76 12.91
C GLU A 450 -4.29 40.79 14.04
N LEU A 451 -3.93 39.57 13.68
CA LEU A 451 -3.53 38.55 14.65
C LEU A 451 -2.03 38.65 14.94
N SER A 452 -1.66 38.81 16.21
CA SER A 452 -0.25 38.84 16.60
C SER A 452 0.38 37.47 16.46
N PHE A 453 1.61 37.42 15.97
CA PHE A 453 2.34 36.16 15.81
C PHE A 453 2.54 35.43 17.16
N ASP A 454 2.70 36.16 18.25
CA ASP A 454 2.81 35.61 19.60
C ASP A 454 1.52 34.92 20.07
N LEU A 455 0.36 35.52 19.82
CA LEU A 455 -0.94 34.91 20.14
C LEU A 455 -1.15 33.63 19.34
N PHE A 456 -0.82 33.65 18.04
CA PHE A 456 -0.84 32.47 17.19
C PHE A 456 0.10 31.37 17.73
N ARG A 457 1.33 31.72 18.09
CA ARG A 457 2.32 30.78 18.64
C ARG A 457 1.86 30.17 19.96
N HIS A 458 1.20 30.95 20.82
CA HIS A 458 0.61 30.44 22.06
C HIS A 458 -0.50 29.42 21.79
N ALA A 459 -1.45 29.72 20.89
CA ALA A 459 -2.53 28.80 20.54
C ALA A 459 -2.04 27.52 19.84
N LEU A 460 -1.00 27.64 19.04
CA LEU A 460 -0.31 26.51 18.45
C LEU A 460 0.33 25.62 19.52
N ARG A 461 1.09 26.21 20.47
CA ARG A 461 1.72 25.48 21.59
C ARG A 461 0.71 24.78 22.50
N SER A 462 -0.46 25.37 22.69
CA SER A 462 -1.56 24.77 23.45
C SER A 462 -2.35 23.71 22.67
N GLY A 463 -2.04 23.50 21.39
CA GLY A 463 -2.66 22.49 20.53
C GLY A 463 -4.03 22.87 20.00
N ARG A 464 -4.36 24.18 20.01
CA ARG A 464 -5.63 24.75 19.51
C ARG A 464 -5.64 25.01 18.01
N VAL A 465 -4.49 24.87 17.34
CA VAL A 465 -4.35 25.14 15.91
C VAL A 465 -3.81 23.91 15.19
N LEU A 466 -4.36 23.64 14.01
CA LEU A 466 -3.84 22.69 13.03
C LEU A 466 -3.24 23.47 11.86
N VAL A 467 -1.92 23.39 11.67
CA VAL A 467 -1.24 24.03 10.55
C VAL A 467 -1.03 23.01 9.43
N ILE A 468 -1.37 23.37 8.20
CA ILE A 468 -1.20 22.52 7.02
C ILE A 468 -0.39 23.27 5.98
N PHE A 469 0.84 22.83 5.74
CA PHE A 469 1.70 23.33 4.68
C PHE A 469 1.58 22.43 3.45
N ASP A 470 1.08 22.98 2.35
CA ASP A 470 0.88 22.24 1.09
C ASP A 470 1.93 22.63 0.04
N GLY A 471 2.64 21.64 -0.51
CA GLY A 471 3.52 21.79 -1.67
C GLY A 471 4.95 22.24 -1.36
N PHE A 472 5.61 21.67 -0.34
CA PHE A 472 6.99 22.03 0.00
C PHE A 472 8.00 21.76 -1.13
N ASP A 473 7.80 20.68 -1.88
CA ASP A 473 8.62 20.29 -3.02
C ASP A 473 8.64 21.39 -4.11
N GLU A 474 7.48 21.98 -4.39
CA GLU A 474 7.36 23.01 -5.43
C GLU A 474 8.02 24.35 -5.03
N MET A 475 8.13 24.63 -3.73
CA MET A 475 8.92 25.76 -3.23
C MET A 475 10.42 25.45 -3.32
N SER A 476 10.82 24.24 -2.91
CA SER A 476 12.22 23.81 -2.88
C SER A 476 12.90 23.80 -4.26
N ALA A 477 12.15 23.48 -5.31
CA ALA A 477 12.67 23.44 -6.68
C ALA A 477 13.14 24.81 -7.20
N LYS A 478 12.65 25.91 -6.60
CA LYS A 478 12.91 27.28 -7.05
C LYS A 478 14.15 27.91 -6.41
N VAL A 479 14.80 27.21 -5.48
CA VAL A 479 15.84 27.78 -4.61
C VAL A 479 16.98 26.81 -4.38
N THR A 480 18.15 27.35 -4.03
CA THR A 480 19.34 26.53 -3.78
C THR A 480 19.14 25.58 -2.58
N PRO A 481 19.82 24.41 -2.53
CA PRO A 481 19.71 23.47 -1.41
C PRO A 481 19.93 24.10 -0.02
N LYS A 482 20.81 25.13 0.07
CA LYS A 482 21.03 25.89 1.30
C LYS A 482 19.79 26.70 1.74
N ILE A 483 19.09 27.32 0.78
CA ILE A 483 17.86 28.06 1.05
C ILE A 483 16.73 27.10 1.40
N THR A 484 16.64 25.95 0.71
CA THR A 484 15.63 24.93 1.03
C THR A 484 15.80 24.38 2.45
N ALA A 485 17.04 24.06 2.85
CA ALA A 485 17.38 23.66 4.20
C ALA A 485 16.93 24.71 5.23
N ARG A 486 17.21 25.99 4.96
CA ARG A 486 16.81 27.11 5.82
C ARG A 486 15.28 27.25 5.91
N ASN A 487 14.56 27.23 4.79
CA ASN A 487 13.10 27.34 4.78
C ASN A 487 12.46 26.17 5.55
N PHE A 488 13.03 24.97 5.40
CA PHE A 488 12.60 23.81 6.17
C PHE A 488 12.85 23.99 7.67
N GLN A 489 14.04 24.43 8.06
CA GLN A 489 14.36 24.73 9.46
C GLN A 489 13.40 25.77 10.04
N GLU A 490 13.05 26.81 9.27
CA GLU A 490 12.03 27.77 9.65
C GLU A 490 10.69 27.08 9.92
N LEU A 491 10.17 26.27 8.98
CA LEU A 491 8.93 25.52 9.20
C LEU A 491 8.99 24.60 10.42
N ALA A 492 10.13 23.96 10.68
CA ALA A 492 10.29 23.06 11.81
C ALA A 492 10.26 23.77 13.17
N ARG A 493 10.51 25.08 13.25
CA ARG A 493 10.40 25.88 14.48
C ARG A 493 8.96 25.97 15.00
N ILE A 494 7.97 25.65 14.17
CA ILE A 494 6.56 25.63 14.58
C ILE A 494 6.18 24.39 15.40
N VAL A 495 7.02 23.35 15.39
CA VAL A 495 6.74 22.07 16.04
C VAL A 495 7.16 22.13 17.52
N GLU A 496 6.45 22.93 18.30
CA GLU A 496 6.68 23.11 19.74
C GLU A 496 5.42 22.80 20.57
N GLY A 497 5.60 22.34 21.81
CA GLY A 497 4.46 22.05 22.70
C GLY A 497 3.53 20.97 22.14
N ASN A 498 2.22 21.25 22.11
CA ASN A 498 1.18 20.36 21.58
C ASN A 498 0.76 20.73 20.14
N ALA A 499 1.63 21.40 19.38
CA ALA A 499 1.36 21.79 18.00
C ALA A 499 0.98 20.60 17.11
N LYS A 500 0.06 20.82 16.17
CA LYS A 500 -0.30 19.87 15.12
C LYS A 500 0.02 20.47 13.75
N VAL A 501 0.98 19.86 13.07
CA VAL A 501 1.52 20.37 11.80
C VAL A 501 1.51 19.28 10.76
N VAL A 502 0.89 19.53 9.61
CA VAL A 502 0.90 18.63 8.45
C VAL A 502 1.74 19.28 7.35
N LEU A 503 2.65 18.54 6.76
CA LEU A 503 3.48 18.97 5.63
C LEU A 503 3.28 18.01 4.45
N THR A 504 2.93 18.51 3.28
CA THR A 504 2.89 17.70 2.04
C THR A 504 4.15 17.91 1.22
N CYS A 505 4.73 16.83 0.70
CA CYS A 505 5.94 16.88 -0.12
C CYS A 505 6.05 15.66 -1.07
N ARG A 506 7.03 15.69 -1.98
CA ARG A 506 7.38 14.54 -2.84
C ARG A 506 8.25 13.53 -2.13
N THR A 507 8.08 12.29 -2.54
CA THR A 507 8.72 11.07 -2.01
C THR A 507 10.25 11.11 -2.07
N HIS A 508 10.83 11.69 -3.13
CA HIS A 508 12.28 11.74 -3.33
C HIS A 508 13.03 12.76 -2.46
N TYR A 509 12.32 13.72 -1.86
CA TYR A 509 12.97 14.75 -1.03
C TYR A 509 13.49 14.18 0.30
N PHE A 510 12.95 13.04 0.74
CA PHE A 510 13.25 12.40 2.03
C PHE A 510 13.89 11.01 1.89
N LYS A 511 14.27 10.56 0.69
CA LYS A 511 15.04 9.32 0.55
C LYS A 511 16.51 9.59 0.89
N SER A 512 17.10 8.70 1.69
CA SER A 512 18.51 8.76 2.06
C SER A 512 19.35 8.75 0.79
N ARG A 513 19.94 9.89 0.45
CA ARG A 513 21.16 9.93 -0.37
C ARG A 513 22.07 8.83 0.14
N SER A 514 22.49 7.87 -0.67
CA SER A 514 23.61 6.98 -0.37
C SER A 514 24.85 7.48 -1.10
N ASP A 515 25.13 8.78 -0.96
CA ASP A 515 26.36 9.41 -1.42
C ASP A 515 27.52 9.04 -0.47
N GLU A 516 27.94 7.77 -0.47
CA GLU A 516 29.22 7.36 0.12
C GLU A 516 30.37 7.38 -0.90
N GLN A 517 30.10 7.61 -2.18
CA GLN A 517 31.14 7.63 -3.22
C GLN A 517 31.51 9.03 -3.76
N GLU A 518 30.78 10.09 -3.39
CA GLU A 518 31.09 11.47 -3.81
C GLU A 518 32.24 12.14 -3.03
N VAL A 519 32.83 11.46 -2.04
CA VAL A 519 33.95 12.01 -1.23
C VAL A 519 35.31 11.43 -1.61
N VAL A 520 35.36 10.37 -2.43
CA VAL A 520 36.62 9.60 -2.62
C VAL A 520 37.35 9.90 -3.93
N TYR A 521 36.70 10.47 -4.95
CA TYR A 521 37.37 10.80 -6.21
C TYR A 521 36.89 12.13 -6.81
N GLY A 522 37.51 13.23 -6.38
CA GLY A 522 37.30 14.55 -6.97
C GLY A 522 37.81 15.67 -6.08
N GLU A 523 39.11 15.95 -6.15
CA GLU A 523 39.60 17.28 -5.81
C GLU A 523 38.81 18.28 -6.70
N ASP A 524 38.13 19.23 -6.06
CA ASP A 524 37.28 20.30 -6.65
C ASP A 524 35.78 20.03 -6.95
N SER A 525 35.02 19.44 -6.02
CA SER A 525 33.54 19.55 -6.06
C SER A 525 32.91 19.87 -4.70
N SER A 526 33.02 21.13 -4.29
CA SER A 526 32.33 21.70 -3.12
C SER A 526 30.84 22.01 -3.39
N TYR A 527 30.06 21.10 -3.96
CA TYR A 527 28.64 21.36 -4.25
C TYR A 527 27.75 20.11 -4.16
N GLY A 528 27.57 19.62 -2.92
CA GLY A 528 26.24 19.43 -2.36
C GLY A 528 25.74 18.01 -2.11
N SER A 529 25.91 17.47 -0.90
CA SER A 529 24.93 16.52 -0.36
C SER A 529 24.79 16.35 1.16
N GLU A 530 25.61 16.98 2.00
CA GLU A 530 25.52 16.84 3.48
C GLU A 530 24.19 17.36 4.09
N SER A 531 23.73 18.55 3.69
CA SER A 531 22.69 19.27 4.45
C SER A 531 21.30 18.62 4.43
N ALA A 532 20.85 18.04 3.32
CA ALA A 532 19.53 17.39 3.23
C ALA A 532 19.48 16.04 3.96
N ARG A 533 20.64 15.36 4.04
CA ARG A 533 20.80 14.08 4.70
C ARG A 533 20.83 14.26 6.22
N GLU A 534 21.55 15.28 6.71
CA GLU A 534 21.49 15.74 8.10
C GLU A 534 20.07 16.15 8.50
N LEU A 535 19.35 16.89 7.64
CA LEU A 535 17.97 17.28 7.88
C LEU A 535 17.00 16.10 7.97
N TYR A 536 17.13 15.10 7.09
CA TYR A 536 16.33 13.88 7.16
C TYR A 536 16.56 13.15 8.49
N TRP A 537 17.82 12.89 8.85
CA TRP A 537 18.16 12.23 10.12
C TRP A 537 17.75 13.04 11.34
N ASP A 538 17.92 14.36 11.33
CA ASP A 538 17.43 15.27 12.36
C ASP A 538 15.91 15.12 12.52
N LEU A 539 15.14 15.02 11.43
CA LEU A 539 13.68 14.87 11.48
C LEU A 539 13.20 13.55 12.06
N ILE A 540 13.69 12.41 11.58
CA ILE A 540 13.32 11.10 12.14
C ILE A 540 13.85 10.90 13.56
N SER A 541 14.88 11.65 13.97
CA SER A 541 15.36 11.63 15.35
C SER A 541 14.52 12.48 16.32
N ARG A 542 13.69 13.39 15.80
CA ARG A 542 12.80 14.23 16.64
C ARG A 542 11.60 13.43 17.11
N ARG A 543 11.36 13.44 18.43
CA ARG A 543 10.15 12.84 19.03
C ARG A 543 8.89 13.54 18.51
N GLY A 544 7.88 12.76 18.11
CA GLY A 544 6.59 13.25 17.62
C GLY A 544 6.57 13.64 16.15
N PHE A 545 7.51 13.13 15.37
CA PHE A 545 7.57 13.28 13.91
C PHE A 545 7.20 11.97 13.23
N GLN A 546 6.25 12.02 12.29
CA GLN A 546 5.78 10.86 11.54
C GLN A 546 5.82 11.14 10.03
N ILE A 547 6.28 10.16 9.24
CA ILE A 547 6.27 10.18 7.77
C ILE A 547 5.32 9.11 7.27
N CYS A 548 4.45 9.47 6.33
CA CYS A 548 3.55 8.52 5.68
C CYS A 548 3.49 8.74 4.18
N TYR A 549 3.13 7.69 3.44
CA TYR A 549 3.11 7.65 1.99
C TYR A 549 1.68 7.49 1.47
N LEU A 550 1.22 8.43 0.64
CA LEU A 550 -0.01 8.27 -0.12
C LEU A 550 0.19 7.22 -1.21
N ARG A 551 -0.79 6.32 -1.31
CA ARG A 551 -0.80 5.23 -2.27
C ARG A 551 -1.52 5.61 -3.56
N GLU A 552 -1.14 4.93 -4.64
CA GLU A 552 -1.90 4.94 -5.89
C GLU A 552 -3.28 4.33 -5.66
N PHE A 553 -4.27 4.76 -6.44
CA PHE A 553 -5.63 4.25 -6.36
C PHE A 553 -5.67 2.79 -6.81
N ASN A 554 -6.26 1.95 -5.98
CA ASN A 554 -6.62 0.61 -6.41
C ASN A 554 -7.80 0.63 -7.40
N ILE A 555 -8.05 -0.51 -8.04
CA ILE A 555 -9.11 -0.66 -9.06
C ILE A 555 -10.49 -0.27 -8.50
N SER A 556 -10.76 -0.51 -7.21
CA SER A 556 -12.01 -0.12 -6.55
C SER A 556 -12.17 1.40 -6.44
N GLN A 557 -11.11 2.12 -6.07
CA GLN A 557 -11.08 3.59 -6.02
C GLN A 557 -11.22 4.20 -7.41
N VAL A 558 -10.54 3.63 -8.41
CA VAL A 558 -10.69 4.02 -9.82
C VAL A 558 -12.14 3.87 -10.27
N THR A 559 -12.72 2.69 -10.03
CA THR A 559 -14.11 2.38 -10.38
C THR A 559 -15.10 3.32 -9.68
N ALA A 560 -14.87 3.61 -8.39
CA ALA A 560 -15.70 4.54 -7.62
C ALA A 560 -15.67 5.95 -8.22
N TYR A 561 -14.50 6.45 -8.63
CA TYR A 561 -14.38 7.74 -9.30
C TYR A 561 -15.14 7.76 -10.64
N VAL A 562 -14.94 6.74 -11.48
CA VAL A 562 -15.61 6.65 -12.80
C VAL A 562 -17.14 6.61 -12.62
N ASN A 563 -17.63 5.86 -11.63
CA ASN A 563 -19.06 5.81 -11.28
C ASN A 563 -19.61 7.18 -10.89
N LYS A 564 -18.88 7.95 -10.06
CA LYS A 564 -19.28 9.30 -9.66
C LYS A 564 -19.36 10.27 -10.85
N VAL A 565 -18.38 10.22 -11.76
CA VAL A 565 -18.29 11.17 -12.90
C VAL A 565 -19.22 10.79 -14.05
N LYS A 566 -19.26 9.52 -14.47
CA LYS A 566 -20.01 9.06 -15.66
C LYS A 566 -21.39 8.51 -15.35
N LYS A 567 -21.71 8.22 -14.09
CA LYS A 567 -23.01 7.71 -13.64
C LYS A 567 -23.46 6.53 -14.51
N SER A 568 -24.55 6.67 -15.27
CA SER A 568 -25.08 5.61 -16.15
C SER A 568 -24.13 5.15 -17.26
N LYS A 569 -23.16 5.98 -17.68
CA LYS A 569 -22.16 5.64 -18.70
C LYS A 569 -20.89 4.99 -18.13
N ALA A 570 -20.83 4.77 -16.82
CA ALA A 570 -19.63 4.23 -16.17
C ALA A 570 -19.22 2.83 -16.65
N PRO A 571 -20.14 1.86 -16.86
CA PRO A 571 -19.75 0.53 -17.35
C PRO A 571 -19.05 0.58 -18.72
N ALA A 572 -19.52 1.44 -19.63
CA ALA A 572 -18.90 1.63 -20.94
C ALA A 572 -17.50 2.28 -20.83
N ALA A 573 -17.34 3.26 -19.94
CA ALA A 573 -16.06 3.90 -19.69
C ALA A 573 -15.04 2.94 -19.07
N ILE A 574 -15.46 2.11 -18.09
CA ILE A 574 -14.60 1.09 -17.46
C ILE A 574 -14.18 0.03 -18.48
N LYS A 575 -15.12 -0.46 -19.30
CA LYS A 575 -14.80 -1.41 -20.38
C LYS A 575 -13.75 -0.82 -21.33
N LYS A 576 -13.86 0.46 -21.66
CA LYS A 576 -12.90 1.17 -22.51
C LYS A 576 -11.54 1.38 -21.84
N ILE A 577 -11.51 1.63 -20.52
CA ILE A 577 -10.25 1.71 -19.76
C ILE A 577 -9.52 0.37 -19.78
N LYS A 578 -10.25 -0.74 -19.62
CA LYS A 578 -9.68 -2.09 -19.63
C LYS A 578 -9.23 -2.59 -21.00
N SER A 579 -9.78 -2.03 -22.09
CA SER A 579 -9.44 -2.45 -23.44
C SER A 579 -8.22 -1.73 -24.03
N ILE A 580 -7.72 -0.67 -23.38
CA ILE A 580 -6.59 0.12 -23.88
C ILE A 580 -5.34 -0.23 -23.08
N TYR A 581 -4.21 -0.46 -23.79
CA TYR A 581 -2.93 -0.87 -23.21
C TYR A 581 -2.48 0.03 -22.03
N ASN A 582 -2.15 -0.58 -20.89
CA ASN A 582 -1.68 0.04 -19.64
C ASN A 582 -2.53 1.24 -19.13
N LEU A 583 -3.76 1.40 -19.61
CA LEU A 583 -4.59 2.55 -19.22
C LEU A 583 -5.18 2.37 -17.81
N GLU A 584 -5.43 1.14 -17.38
CA GLU A 584 -5.87 0.82 -16.01
C GLU A 584 -4.80 1.22 -14.97
N GLU A 585 -3.52 1.00 -15.27
CA GLU A 585 -2.39 1.41 -14.43
C GLU A 585 -2.24 2.94 -14.36
N LEU A 586 -2.31 3.64 -15.50
CA LEU A 586 -2.33 5.11 -15.50
C LEU A 586 -3.49 5.69 -14.69
N CYS A 587 -4.64 5.03 -14.72
CA CYS A 587 -5.84 5.44 -13.98
C CYS A 587 -5.66 5.32 -12.46
N GLN A 588 -4.64 4.62 -11.96
CA GLN A 588 -4.36 4.57 -10.52
C GLN A 588 -3.87 5.93 -9.98
N ARG A 589 -3.44 6.86 -10.84
CA ARG A 589 -3.13 8.23 -10.42
C ARG A 589 -4.37 9.11 -10.57
N PRO A 590 -4.92 9.70 -9.49
CA PRO A 590 -6.21 10.40 -9.50
C PRO A 590 -6.33 11.51 -10.56
N MET A 591 -5.26 12.25 -10.77
CA MET A 591 -5.19 13.33 -11.74
C MET A 591 -5.20 12.84 -13.19
N LEU A 592 -4.54 11.72 -13.47
CA LEU A 592 -4.59 11.05 -14.77
C LEU A 592 -6.00 10.51 -15.02
N LEU A 593 -6.55 9.84 -14.03
CA LEU A 593 -7.91 9.32 -14.05
C LEU A 593 -8.94 10.41 -14.37
N GLU A 594 -8.84 11.56 -13.72
CA GLU A 594 -9.70 12.71 -14.00
C GLU A 594 -9.62 13.14 -15.46
N MET A 595 -8.41 13.28 -16.01
CA MET A 595 -8.19 13.67 -17.40
C MET A 595 -8.76 12.63 -18.38
N ILE A 596 -8.50 11.35 -18.14
CA ILE A 596 -8.96 10.23 -18.96
C ILE A 596 -10.50 10.18 -18.95
N VAL A 597 -11.12 10.19 -17.77
CA VAL A 597 -12.57 10.10 -17.64
C VAL A 597 -13.26 11.33 -18.23
N LYS A 598 -12.73 12.53 -18.03
CA LYS A 598 -13.29 13.75 -18.67
C LYS A 598 -13.17 13.71 -20.20
N SER A 599 -12.13 13.06 -20.73
CA SER A 599 -11.89 12.93 -22.18
C SER A 599 -12.74 11.83 -22.84
N ILE A 600 -13.07 10.74 -22.13
CA ILE A 600 -13.88 9.60 -22.63
C ILE A 600 -15.34 10.01 -22.92
N GLY A 601 -15.57 10.79 -23.97
CA GLY A 601 -16.90 11.25 -24.40
C GLY A 601 -16.98 12.70 -24.87
N LYS A 602 -15.87 13.46 -24.82
CA LYS A 602 -15.73 14.73 -25.54
C LYS A 602 -15.14 14.55 -26.94
N ILE A 603 -14.41 13.47 -27.15
CA ILE A 603 -13.81 13.09 -28.43
C ILE A 603 -14.83 12.20 -29.16
N ASP A 604 -15.12 12.56 -30.41
CA ASP A 604 -16.13 11.89 -31.23
C ASP A 604 -15.86 10.38 -31.28
N THR A 605 -16.87 9.60 -30.94
CA THR A 605 -16.73 8.34 -30.18
C THR A 605 -16.15 7.12 -30.91
N LYS A 606 -15.59 7.26 -32.12
CA LYS A 606 -15.12 6.08 -32.87
C LYS A 606 -13.71 5.63 -32.48
N ASN A 607 -12.70 6.50 -32.44
CA ASN A 607 -11.31 6.05 -32.25
C ASN A 607 -10.60 6.90 -31.17
N ILE A 608 -10.67 6.49 -29.90
CA ILE A 608 -9.77 7.02 -28.86
C ILE A 608 -8.66 5.99 -28.73
N SER A 609 -7.48 6.33 -29.22
CA SER A 609 -6.30 5.48 -29.19
C SER A 609 -5.48 5.67 -27.91
N ALA A 610 -4.57 4.74 -27.63
CA ALA A 610 -3.67 4.87 -26.47
C ALA A 610 -2.80 6.12 -26.63
N ALA A 611 -2.22 6.32 -27.82
CA ALA A 611 -1.35 7.47 -28.05
C ALA A 611 -2.06 8.83 -27.87
N MET A 612 -3.35 8.95 -28.24
CA MET A 612 -4.09 10.20 -28.04
C MET A 612 -4.20 10.56 -26.56
N LEU A 613 -4.44 9.58 -25.69
CA LEU A 613 -4.51 9.81 -24.24
C LEU A 613 -3.15 10.19 -23.66
N TYR A 614 -2.09 9.51 -24.07
CA TYR A 614 -0.72 9.85 -23.66
C TYR A 614 -0.28 11.20 -24.22
N GLN A 615 -0.69 11.58 -25.43
CA GLN A 615 -0.41 12.89 -26.02
C GLN A 615 -1.12 14.00 -25.24
N VAL A 616 -2.45 13.88 -25.02
CA VAL A 616 -3.20 14.87 -24.21
C VAL A 616 -2.61 15.00 -22.83
N PHE A 617 -2.16 13.90 -22.22
CA PHE A 617 -1.46 13.94 -20.95
C PHE A 617 -0.12 14.67 -21.07
N THR A 618 0.81 14.13 -21.85
CA THR A 618 2.17 14.67 -21.96
C THR A 618 2.15 16.15 -22.34
N ASP A 619 1.30 16.55 -23.28
CA ASP A 619 1.14 17.95 -23.68
C ASP A 619 0.58 18.80 -22.53
N ALA A 620 -0.51 18.39 -21.86
CA ALA A 620 -1.06 19.16 -20.75
C ALA A 620 -0.05 19.36 -19.61
N TRP A 621 0.85 18.40 -19.42
CA TRP A 621 1.92 18.44 -18.42
C TRP A 621 3.06 19.36 -18.81
N ILE A 622 3.60 19.18 -20.01
CA ILE A 622 4.65 20.03 -20.57
C ILE A 622 4.20 21.49 -20.61
N HIS A 623 2.89 21.74 -20.85
CA HIS A 623 2.34 23.10 -20.93
C HIS A 623 1.78 23.64 -19.61
N ARG A 624 1.73 22.85 -18.52
CA ARG A 624 1.14 23.29 -17.24
C ARG A 624 1.99 24.34 -16.54
N ASP A 625 3.29 24.35 -16.81
CA ASP A 625 4.31 25.08 -16.08
C ASP A 625 4.96 26.19 -16.96
N LYS A 626 4.17 26.84 -17.83
CA LYS A 626 4.57 27.94 -18.76
C LYS A 626 5.36 29.12 -18.14
N TRP A 627 5.43 29.22 -16.82
CA TRP A 627 6.12 30.29 -16.09
C TRP A 627 7.33 29.80 -15.28
N ARG A 628 7.66 28.49 -15.35
CA ARG A 628 8.69 27.82 -14.53
C ARG A 628 9.88 27.27 -15.32
N ASP A 629 9.79 27.22 -16.64
CA ASP A 629 10.66 26.34 -17.41
C ASP A 629 11.83 27.10 -18.05
N ILE A 630 13.05 26.59 -17.82
CA ILE A 630 14.28 27.05 -18.49
C ILE A 630 14.32 26.55 -19.93
N LEU A 631 13.78 25.35 -20.16
CA LEU A 631 13.58 24.74 -21.47
C LEU A 631 12.19 25.11 -22.00
N THR A 632 12.06 25.44 -23.28
CA THR A 632 10.73 25.60 -23.87
C THR A 632 9.98 24.26 -23.89
N PRO A 633 8.63 24.26 -23.96
CA PRO A 633 7.83 23.04 -24.16
C PRO A 633 8.38 22.12 -25.26
N GLU A 634 8.83 22.70 -26.36
CA GLU A 634 9.42 22.01 -27.50
C GLU A 634 10.77 21.37 -27.11
N GLU A 635 11.66 22.13 -26.48
CA GLU A 635 12.98 21.63 -26.03
C GLU A 635 12.85 20.52 -24.99
N LYS A 636 11.89 20.62 -24.06
CA LYS A 636 11.57 19.55 -23.10
C LYS A 636 11.12 18.27 -23.80
N CYS A 637 10.28 18.43 -24.82
CA CYS A 637 9.79 17.30 -25.57
C CYS A 637 10.90 16.61 -26.37
N GLU A 638 11.72 17.39 -27.07
CA GLU A 638 12.88 16.88 -27.81
C GLU A 638 13.88 16.17 -26.88
N PHE A 639 14.10 16.71 -25.67
CA PHE A 639 14.92 16.05 -24.65
C PHE A 639 14.35 14.69 -24.22
N LEU A 640 13.06 14.63 -23.90
CA LEU A 640 12.40 13.38 -23.48
C LEU A 640 12.37 12.33 -24.61
N GLU A 641 12.12 12.75 -25.86
CA GLU A 641 12.17 11.88 -27.04
C GLU A 641 13.58 11.34 -27.28
N SER A 642 14.60 12.20 -27.16
CA SER A 642 16.00 11.80 -27.34
C SER A 642 16.47 10.86 -26.23
N LEU A 643 16.09 11.14 -24.97
CA LEU A 643 16.41 10.28 -23.83
C LEU A 643 15.71 8.92 -23.92
N ALA A 644 14.44 8.91 -24.32
CA ALA A 644 13.68 7.67 -24.55
C ALA A 644 14.35 6.84 -25.63
N CYS A 645 14.74 7.45 -26.75
CA CYS A 645 15.46 6.79 -27.84
C CYS A 645 16.81 6.20 -27.35
N LEU A 646 17.61 6.98 -26.60
CA LEU A 646 18.90 6.54 -26.09
C LEU A 646 18.79 5.32 -25.17
N LEU A 647 17.97 5.41 -24.11
CA LEU A 647 17.75 4.32 -23.14
C LEU A 647 17.28 3.06 -23.86
N THR A 648 16.40 3.26 -24.83
CA THR A 648 15.82 2.19 -25.61
C THR A 648 16.80 1.49 -26.53
N ILE A 649 17.67 2.24 -27.22
CA ILE A 649 18.73 1.69 -28.08
C ILE A 649 19.74 0.90 -27.25
N ARG A 650 20.05 1.36 -26.03
CA ARG A 650 21.00 0.69 -25.12
C ARG A 650 20.39 -0.50 -24.39
N GLY A 651 19.07 -0.68 -24.41
CA GLY A 651 18.38 -1.67 -23.59
C GLY A 651 18.48 -1.38 -22.08
N GLU A 652 18.66 -0.10 -21.72
CA GLU A 652 18.82 0.36 -20.35
C GLU A 652 17.49 0.93 -19.82
N GLU A 653 17.21 0.73 -18.52
CA GLU A 653 16.02 1.31 -17.87
C GLU A 653 16.26 2.73 -17.36
N SER A 654 17.52 3.05 -17.08
CA SER A 654 17.94 4.33 -16.52
C SER A 654 19.36 4.71 -16.96
N ILE A 655 19.70 5.98 -16.85
CA ILE A 655 21.01 6.54 -17.19
C ILE A 655 21.60 7.32 -16.03
N HIS A 656 22.86 7.07 -15.70
CA HIS A 656 23.56 7.80 -14.65
C HIS A 656 23.73 9.29 -15.02
N TYR A 657 23.58 10.18 -14.02
CA TYR A 657 23.62 11.64 -14.23
C TYR A 657 24.90 12.15 -14.93
N SER A 658 26.04 11.50 -14.69
CA SER A 658 27.32 11.87 -15.32
C SER A 658 27.29 11.69 -16.84
N VAL A 659 26.66 10.61 -17.32
CA VAL A 659 26.48 10.31 -18.74
C VAL A 659 25.35 11.16 -19.33
N LEU A 660 24.31 11.44 -18.54
CA LEU A 660 23.24 12.35 -18.93
C LEU A 660 23.78 13.76 -19.23
N ALA A 661 24.72 14.27 -18.44
CA ALA A 661 25.35 15.57 -18.67
C ALA A 661 26.14 15.62 -20.00
N GLU A 662 26.84 14.55 -20.36
CA GLU A 662 27.51 14.44 -21.66
C GLU A 662 26.52 14.32 -22.82
N PHE A 663 25.42 13.57 -22.64
CA PHE A 663 24.34 13.46 -23.60
C PHE A 663 23.66 14.80 -23.88
N VAL A 664 23.38 15.58 -22.83
CA VAL A 664 22.85 16.95 -22.91
C VAL A 664 23.84 17.86 -23.65
N LYS A 665 25.15 17.74 -23.39
CA LYS A 665 26.19 18.50 -24.09
C LYS A 665 26.35 18.14 -25.57
N GLY A 666 26.10 16.87 -25.94
CA GLY A 666 26.28 16.36 -27.30
C GLY A 666 25.05 16.42 -28.21
N GLY A 667 23.88 16.77 -27.67
CA GLY A 667 22.59 16.71 -28.37
C GLY A 667 21.85 18.05 -28.48
N VAL A 668 20.52 17.99 -28.63
CA VAL A 668 19.57 19.12 -28.79
C VAL A 668 19.81 20.29 -27.80
N ALA A 669 20.37 20.01 -26.62
CA ALA A 669 20.76 20.99 -25.62
C ALA A 669 22.16 21.61 -25.81
N ALA A 670 22.78 21.49 -26.98
CA ALA A 670 24.02 22.21 -27.33
C ALA A 670 23.86 23.75 -27.31
N LYS A 671 22.62 24.26 -27.23
CA LYS A 671 22.32 25.69 -27.00
C LYS A 671 22.46 26.12 -25.54
N ILE A 672 22.66 25.19 -24.61
CA ILE A 672 22.78 25.45 -23.17
C ILE A 672 24.26 25.50 -22.81
N SER A 673 24.87 26.67 -22.96
CA SER A 673 26.33 26.84 -22.89
C SER A 673 26.90 27.06 -21.48
N ASP A 674 26.04 27.19 -20.45
CA ASP A 674 26.46 27.57 -19.08
C ASP A 674 26.36 26.37 -18.10
N PRO A 675 27.45 25.99 -17.41
CA PRO A 675 27.46 24.97 -16.36
C PRO A 675 26.45 25.19 -15.23
N LYS A 676 26.03 26.43 -14.93
CA LYS A 676 24.96 26.70 -13.96
C LYS A 676 23.60 26.15 -14.39
N HIS A 677 23.33 26.09 -15.70
CA HIS A 677 22.08 25.58 -16.22
C HIS A 677 21.98 24.05 -16.09
N LEU A 678 23.09 23.32 -15.97
CA LEU A 678 23.05 21.86 -15.75
C LEU A 678 22.48 21.49 -14.38
N LEU A 679 22.78 22.27 -13.33
CA LEU A 679 22.20 22.11 -11.98
C LEU A 679 20.71 22.50 -11.96
N GLU A 680 20.32 23.44 -12.81
CA GLU A 680 18.93 23.89 -12.92
C GLU A 680 18.09 22.97 -13.82
N ILE A 681 18.67 22.36 -14.86
CA ILE A 681 18.09 21.26 -15.64
C ILE A 681 17.93 20.04 -14.74
N ASP A 682 18.89 19.73 -13.88
CA ASP A 682 18.73 18.69 -12.87
C ASP A 682 17.58 19.01 -11.90
N SER A 683 17.41 20.27 -11.47
CA SER A 683 16.21 20.69 -10.73
C SER A 683 14.92 20.51 -11.54
N ASP A 684 14.92 20.90 -12.82
CA ASP A 684 13.76 20.79 -13.72
C ASP A 684 13.41 19.32 -14.02
N VAL A 685 14.41 18.47 -14.24
CA VAL A 685 14.31 17.01 -14.42
C VAL A 685 13.86 16.32 -13.12
N ARG A 686 14.32 16.76 -11.94
CA ARG A 686 13.78 16.28 -10.64
C ARG A 686 12.34 16.74 -10.41
N THR A 687 11.96 17.90 -10.94
CA THR A 687 10.57 18.33 -10.93
C THR A 687 9.73 17.70 -12.05
N SER A 688 10.38 17.15 -13.08
CA SER A 688 9.74 16.61 -14.27
C SER A 688 8.91 15.38 -13.91
N THR A 689 7.62 15.45 -14.25
CA THR A 689 6.62 14.44 -13.89
C THR A 689 6.86 13.07 -14.55
N PHE A 690 7.80 12.98 -15.51
CA PHE A 690 8.05 11.79 -16.31
C PHE A 690 9.32 11.03 -15.94
N LEU A 691 10.24 11.63 -15.17
CA LEU A 691 11.52 11.02 -14.81
C LEU A 691 11.66 10.90 -13.30
N THR A 692 12.27 9.81 -12.84
CA THR A 692 12.67 9.59 -11.45
C THR A 692 14.16 9.33 -11.38
N ARG A 693 14.80 9.81 -10.31
CA ARG A 693 16.19 9.49 -9.98
C ARG A 693 16.19 8.47 -8.85
N ASP A 694 16.93 7.37 -9.01
CA ASP A 694 17.18 6.40 -7.95
C ASP A 694 18.27 6.89 -6.97
N ASP A 695 18.49 6.13 -5.89
CA ASP A 695 19.46 6.47 -4.86
C ASP A 695 20.92 6.41 -5.37
N ASN A 696 21.14 5.75 -6.51
CA ASN A 696 22.45 5.63 -7.19
C ASN A 696 22.67 6.74 -8.23
N GLY A 697 21.73 7.66 -8.38
CA GLY A 697 21.84 8.80 -9.30
C GLY A 697 21.51 8.50 -10.76
N ASN A 698 20.81 7.40 -11.03
CA ASN A 698 20.32 7.07 -12.37
C ASN A 698 18.93 7.65 -12.61
N TYR A 699 18.74 8.31 -13.76
CA TYR A 699 17.44 8.79 -14.22
C TYR A 699 16.77 7.72 -15.07
N GLY A 700 15.56 7.32 -14.70
CA GLY A 700 14.68 6.48 -15.50
C GLY A 700 13.32 7.15 -15.69
N PHE A 701 12.53 6.67 -16.66
CA PHE A 701 11.13 7.09 -16.78
C PHE A 701 10.31 6.56 -15.61
N THR A 702 9.38 7.37 -15.09
CA THR A 702 8.45 6.99 -14.02
C THR A 702 7.62 5.76 -14.37
N HIS A 703 7.39 5.54 -15.67
CA HIS A 703 6.68 4.39 -16.19
C HIS A 703 7.23 3.97 -17.55
N LYS A 704 7.29 2.66 -17.82
CA LYS A 704 7.76 2.10 -19.09
C LYS A 704 7.00 2.67 -20.29
N SER A 705 5.68 2.82 -20.16
CA SER A 705 4.83 3.37 -21.22
C SER A 705 5.17 4.81 -21.61
N TYR A 706 5.71 5.64 -20.70
CA TYR A 706 6.16 6.99 -21.09
C TYR A 706 7.39 6.92 -21.99
N ARG A 707 8.34 6.04 -21.66
CA ARG A 707 9.51 5.78 -22.51
C ARG A 707 9.08 5.27 -23.88
N GLU A 708 8.20 4.27 -23.93
CA GLU A 708 7.66 3.72 -25.17
C GLU A 708 6.93 4.78 -26.00
N PHE A 709 6.11 5.62 -25.35
CA PHE A 709 5.39 6.70 -26.01
C PHE A 709 6.33 7.79 -26.59
N PHE A 710 7.30 8.27 -25.81
CA PHE A 710 8.26 9.27 -26.30
C PHE A 710 9.20 8.70 -27.38
N HIS A 711 9.58 7.42 -27.29
CA HIS A 711 10.30 6.76 -28.37
C HIS A 711 9.44 6.62 -29.63
N ALA A 712 8.16 6.25 -29.50
CA ALA A 712 7.22 6.20 -30.63
C ALA A 712 7.03 7.56 -31.31
N ARG A 713 7.05 8.66 -30.55
CA ARG A 713 7.06 10.03 -31.12
C ARG A 713 8.31 10.29 -31.95
N SER A 714 9.48 9.91 -31.45
CA SER A 714 10.75 10.00 -32.21
C SER A 714 10.68 9.18 -33.51
N ILE A 715 10.15 7.95 -33.44
CA ILE A 715 9.96 7.08 -34.62
C ILE A 715 8.99 7.70 -35.62
N ARG A 716 7.87 8.26 -35.16
CA ARG A 716 6.93 8.99 -36.04
C ARG A 716 7.62 10.13 -36.77
N THR A 717 8.43 10.92 -36.07
CA THR A 717 9.19 12.02 -36.69
C THR A 717 10.16 11.51 -37.75
N ALA A 718 10.84 10.40 -37.48
CA ALA A 718 11.69 9.70 -38.45
C ALA A 718 10.93 9.25 -39.70
N ILE A 719 9.77 8.62 -39.54
CA ILE A 719 8.93 8.17 -40.66
C ILE A 719 8.43 9.37 -41.49
N LEU A 720 7.95 10.42 -40.84
CA LEU A 720 7.44 11.62 -41.52
C LEU A 720 8.52 12.42 -42.26
N SER A 721 9.79 12.27 -41.86
CA SER A 721 10.94 12.91 -42.50
C SER A 721 11.68 11.99 -43.48
N CYS A 722 11.23 10.74 -43.63
CA CYS A 722 11.91 9.67 -44.36
C CYS A 722 13.36 9.41 -43.89
N ASP A 723 13.70 9.78 -42.65
CA ASP A 723 14.96 9.46 -42.00
C ASP A 723 14.79 8.25 -41.08
N TYR A 724 15.00 7.06 -41.64
CA TYR A 724 14.80 5.80 -40.92
C TYR A 724 15.95 5.42 -39.98
N ALA A 725 16.96 6.28 -39.78
CA ALA A 725 18.10 5.97 -38.93
C ALA A 725 17.73 5.51 -37.50
N PRO A 726 16.69 6.05 -36.82
CA PRO A 726 16.28 5.57 -35.50
C PRO A 726 15.76 4.12 -35.46
N LEU A 727 15.31 3.57 -36.58
CA LEU A 727 14.80 2.19 -36.67
C LEU A 727 15.90 1.12 -36.82
N SER A 728 17.15 1.54 -37.04
CA SER A 728 18.27 0.66 -37.45
C SER A 728 18.96 -0.12 -36.33
N LYS A 729 18.57 0.09 -35.07
CA LYS A 729 19.35 -0.41 -33.91
C LYS A 729 18.80 -1.69 -33.29
N ARG A 730 17.47 -1.84 -33.24
CA ARG A 730 16.81 -3.01 -32.65
C ARG A 730 15.40 -3.17 -33.21
N ARG A 731 14.84 -4.39 -33.04
CA ARG A 731 13.43 -4.66 -33.27
C ARG A 731 12.56 -3.94 -32.24
N LEU A 732 11.53 -3.24 -32.68
CA LEU A 732 10.59 -2.51 -31.82
C LEU A 732 9.67 -3.48 -31.07
N SER A 733 9.25 -3.08 -29.87
CA SER A 733 8.24 -3.82 -29.12
C SER A 733 6.84 -3.60 -29.72
N PRO A 734 5.89 -4.52 -29.50
CA PRO A 734 4.51 -4.35 -29.94
C PRO A 734 3.89 -3.02 -29.49
N GLU A 735 4.18 -2.59 -28.26
CA GLU A 735 3.75 -1.32 -27.66
C GLU A 735 4.26 -0.10 -28.43
N GLU A 736 5.55 -0.08 -28.78
CA GLU A 736 6.16 1.01 -29.53
C GLU A 736 5.57 1.09 -30.94
N ILE A 737 5.35 -0.07 -31.57
CA ILE A 737 4.71 -0.16 -32.89
C ILE A 737 3.30 0.42 -32.82
N GLY A 738 2.47 0.00 -31.87
CA GLY A 738 1.10 0.48 -31.83
C GLY A 738 0.97 1.95 -31.38
N PHE A 739 1.83 2.45 -30.49
CA PHE A 739 1.90 3.90 -30.22
C PHE A 739 2.29 4.67 -31.48
N THR A 740 3.25 4.16 -32.26
CA THR A 740 3.68 4.79 -33.51
C THR A 740 2.53 4.84 -34.51
N VAL A 741 1.83 3.71 -34.72
CA VAL A 741 0.67 3.64 -35.62
C VAL A 741 -0.45 4.56 -35.19
N ASP A 742 -0.78 4.57 -33.90
CA ASP A 742 -1.77 5.49 -33.34
C ASP A 742 -1.40 6.95 -33.66
N LEU A 743 -0.14 7.34 -33.41
CA LEU A 743 0.36 8.71 -33.66
C LEU A 743 0.39 9.08 -35.15
N LEU A 744 0.67 8.13 -36.04
CA LEU A 744 0.61 8.33 -37.49
C LEU A 744 -0.83 8.54 -37.96
N ASN A 745 -1.78 7.78 -37.40
CA ASN A 745 -3.20 7.85 -37.75
C ASN A 745 -3.92 9.11 -37.22
N MET A 746 -3.33 9.85 -36.28
CA MET A 746 -3.93 11.06 -35.69
C MET A 746 -4.02 12.24 -36.68
N ASN A 747 -3.21 12.25 -37.74
CA ASN A 747 -3.31 13.22 -38.84
C ASN A 747 -3.73 12.49 -40.13
N THR A 748 -5.04 12.52 -40.43
CA THR A 748 -5.60 11.83 -41.61
C THR A 748 -5.15 12.43 -42.96
N ALA A 749 -4.72 13.70 -42.97
CA ALA A 749 -4.17 14.34 -44.15
C ALA A 749 -2.70 13.90 -44.35
N GLY A 750 -2.51 12.79 -45.07
CA GLY A 750 -1.17 12.27 -45.41
C GLY A 750 -0.94 10.78 -45.10
N ALA A 751 -1.91 10.09 -44.50
CA ALA A 751 -1.79 8.66 -44.19
C ALA A 751 -1.49 7.81 -45.44
N ASP A 752 -2.13 8.13 -46.58
CA ASP A 752 -1.88 7.45 -47.85
C ASP A 752 -0.45 7.66 -48.35
N HIS A 753 0.12 8.87 -48.19
CA HIS A 753 1.51 9.14 -48.57
C HIS A 753 2.49 8.36 -47.69
N ILE A 754 2.24 8.29 -46.38
CA ILE A 754 3.08 7.53 -45.45
C ILE A 754 3.06 6.04 -45.80
N LEU A 755 1.88 5.49 -46.12
CA LEU A 755 1.77 4.10 -46.57
C LEU A 755 2.59 3.86 -47.84
N ILE A 756 2.47 4.73 -48.84
CA ILE A 756 3.23 4.64 -50.09
C ILE A 756 4.74 4.70 -49.83
N ASP A 757 5.19 5.58 -48.94
CA ASP A 757 6.62 5.73 -48.62
C ASP A 757 7.19 4.49 -47.90
N ILE A 758 6.42 3.93 -46.95
CA ILE A 758 6.80 2.69 -46.25
C ILE A 758 6.81 1.51 -47.23
N GLU A 759 5.77 1.35 -48.05
CA GLU A 759 5.68 0.29 -49.06
C GLU A 759 6.83 0.39 -50.08
N SER A 760 7.13 1.60 -50.56
CA SER A 760 8.27 1.90 -51.42
C SER A 760 9.58 1.47 -50.76
N LYS A 761 9.82 1.88 -49.50
CA LYS A 761 11.05 1.53 -48.78
C LYS A 761 11.22 0.01 -48.60
N LEU A 762 10.14 -0.72 -48.36
CA LEU A 762 10.16 -2.18 -48.19
C LEU A 762 10.42 -2.96 -49.50
N THR A 763 10.30 -2.32 -50.66
CA THR A 763 10.67 -2.89 -51.97
C THR A 763 12.11 -2.54 -52.39
N THR A 764 12.81 -1.70 -51.62
CA THR A 764 14.24 -1.40 -51.82
C THR A 764 15.15 -2.43 -51.13
N ALA A 765 16.47 -2.28 -51.23
CA ALA A 765 17.43 -3.18 -50.58
C ALA A 765 17.12 -3.38 -49.08
N TYR A 766 17.14 -4.64 -48.65
CA TYR A 766 16.87 -5.03 -47.27
C TYR A 766 17.89 -4.40 -46.30
N ASP A 767 17.37 -3.82 -45.22
CA ASP A 767 18.13 -3.28 -44.11
C ASP A 767 17.60 -3.89 -42.81
N GLN A 768 18.48 -4.56 -42.07
CA GLN A 768 18.12 -5.26 -40.85
C GLN A 768 17.55 -4.28 -39.82
N TYR A 769 16.51 -4.69 -39.10
CA TYR A 769 15.68 -3.85 -38.23
C TYR A 769 14.87 -2.77 -38.95
N ILE A 770 15.40 -2.01 -39.92
CA ILE A 770 14.60 -1.00 -40.63
C ILE A 770 13.47 -1.68 -41.40
N SER A 771 13.79 -2.64 -42.27
CA SER A 771 12.80 -3.37 -43.06
C SER A 771 11.86 -4.17 -42.15
N GLU A 772 12.37 -4.80 -41.11
CA GLU A 772 11.57 -5.59 -40.15
C GLU A 772 10.60 -4.71 -39.36
N ASN A 773 11.06 -3.57 -38.82
CA ASN A 773 10.22 -2.65 -38.05
C ASN A 773 9.20 -1.97 -38.95
N LEU A 774 9.58 -1.55 -40.16
CA LEU A 774 8.66 -0.97 -41.13
C LEU A 774 7.59 -1.96 -41.58
N LEU A 775 7.95 -3.24 -41.75
CA LEU A 775 6.99 -4.30 -42.04
C LEU A 775 5.96 -4.44 -40.91
N LEU A 776 6.43 -4.47 -39.65
CA LEU A 776 5.54 -4.58 -38.49
C LEU A 776 4.63 -3.36 -38.32
N ILE A 777 5.17 -2.15 -38.56
CA ILE A 777 4.39 -0.91 -38.56
C ILE A 777 3.35 -0.96 -39.68
N LEU A 778 3.70 -1.38 -40.90
CA LEU A 778 2.76 -1.48 -42.02
C LEU A 778 1.62 -2.47 -41.72
N ILE A 779 1.95 -3.63 -41.17
CA ILE A 779 0.95 -4.63 -40.74
C ILE A 779 0.02 -4.03 -39.69
N ALA A 780 0.57 -3.37 -38.67
CA ALA A 780 -0.22 -2.73 -37.62
C ALA A 780 -1.05 -1.54 -38.13
N MET A 781 -0.59 -0.78 -39.14
CA MET A 781 -1.38 0.27 -39.79
C MET A 781 -2.60 -0.31 -40.51
N LYS A 782 -2.47 -1.48 -41.15
CA LYS A 782 -3.55 -2.12 -41.89
C LYS A 782 -4.51 -2.92 -41.00
N ARG A 783 -4.04 -3.46 -39.86
CA ARG A 783 -4.85 -4.26 -38.91
C ARG A 783 -5.37 -3.52 -37.69
N GLY A 784 -4.75 -2.41 -37.34
CA GLY A 784 -4.78 -1.88 -35.98
C GLY A 784 -3.70 -2.50 -35.08
N PRO A 785 -3.38 -1.85 -33.95
CA PRO A 785 -2.35 -2.32 -33.02
C PRO A 785 -2.73 -3.62 -32.30
N ALA A 786 -1.72 -4.39 -31.88
CA ALA A 786 -1.89 -5.76 -31.37
C ALA A 786 -2.81 -5.90 -30.15
N TRP A 787 -2.94 -4.86 -29.31
CA TRP A 787 -3.83 -4.88 -28.14
C TRP A 787 -5.30 -4.61 -28.45
N GLU A 788 -5.66 -4.18 -29.66
CA GLU A 788 -7.06 -4.00 -30.04
C GLU A 788 -7.73 -5.34 -30.43
N ARG A 789 -6.94 -6.41 -30.62
CA ARG A 789 -7.36 -7.79 -30.98
C ARG A 789 -8.66 -7.85 -31.80
N PRO A 790 -8.72 -7.25 -33.00
CA PRO A 790 -9.82 -7.53 -33.91
C PRO A 790 -9.77 -9.02 -34.29
N GLU A 791 -10.93 -9.66 -34.41
CA GLU A 791 -11.03 -10.93 -35.12
C GLU A 791 -10.49 -10.67 -36.54
N ILE A 792 -9.34 -11.26 -36.89
CA ILE A 792 -8.67 -11.01 -38.18
C ILE A 792 -9.52 -11.64 -39.29
N THR A 793 -10.46 -10.88 -39.83
CA THR A 793 -11.39 -11.33 -40.88
C THR A 793 -10.96 -10.91 -42.28
N GLU A 794 -10.14 -9.86 -42.42
CA GLU A 794 -9.73 -9.30 -43.70
C GLU A 794 -8.26 -9.59 -44.03
N THR A 795 -7.99 -9.89 -45.31
CA THR A 795 -6.64 -10.10 -45.83
C THR A 795 -5.88 -8.78 -45.87
N VAL A 796 -4.66 -8.77 -45.34
CA VAL A 796 -3.77 -7.61 -45.40
C VAL A 796 -2.90 -7.68 -46.64
N GLU A 797 -3.13 -6.74 -47.55
CA GLU A 797 -2.33 -6.56 -48.77
C GLU A 797 -1.00 -5.87 -48.44
N LEU A 798 0.12 -6.55 -48.66
CA LEU A 798 1.46 -5.96 -48.65
C LEU A 798 1.95 -5.77 -50.11
N PRO A 799 2.93 -4.89 -50.37
CA PRO A 799 3.43 -4.69 -51.72
C PRO A 799 4.01 -5.99 -52.30
N ASP A 800 3.84 -6.18 -53.60
CA ASP A 800 4.53 -7.26 -54.32
C ASP A 800 6.05 -7.00 -54.29
N GLU A 801 6.86 -8.05 -54.37
CA GLU A 801 8.33 -7.95 -54.48
C GLU A 801 9.01 -7.33 -53.24
N LEU A 802 8.42 -7.49 -52.05
CA LEU A 802 9.05 -7.19 -50.77
C LEU A 802 10.46 -7.77 -50.67
N GLN A 803 11.42 -6.97 -50.18
CA GLN A 803 12.81 -7.40 -49.99
C GLN A 803 13.03 -7.71 -48.51
N LEU A 804 13.05 -9.01 -48.16
CA LEU A 804 13.12 -9.53 -46.79
C LEU A 804 14.15 -10.66 -46.69
N GLN A 805 15.24 -10.57 -47.45
CA GLN A 805 16.28 -11.61 -47.44
C GLN A 805 16.97 -11.65 -46.08
N ASN A 806 17.15 -12.86 -45.53
CA ASN A 806 17.74 -13.11 -44.22
C ASN A 806 17.02 -12.40 -43.06
N ALA A 807 15.76 -11.97 -43.26
CA ALA A 807 14.99 -11.28 -42.24
C ALA A 807 14.66 -12.18 -41.05
N ILE A 808 14.71 -11.63 -39.84
CA ILE A 808 14.34 -12.34 -38.61
C ILE A 808 12.87 -12.04 -38.30
N LEU A 809 11.99 -12.92 -38.78
CA LEU A 809 10.53 -12.81 -38.74
C LEU A 809 9.88 -13.93 -37.91
N ASN A 810 10.64 -14.50 -36.97
CA ASN A 810 10.20 -15.56 -36.09
C ASN A 810 9.15 -15.07 -35.07
N GLN A 811 8.28 -15.99 -34.63
CA GLN A 811 7.23 -15.79 -33.63
C GLN A 811 6.24 -14.65 -33.97
N LEU A 812 6.01 -14.41 -35.27
CA LEU A 812 5.10 -13.37 -35.75
C LEU A 812 3.70 -13.89 -36.06
N ASP A 813 2.72 -13.02 -35.80
CA ASP A 813 1.36 -13.17 -36.32
C ASP A 813 1.27 -12.57 -37.73
N LEU A 814 1.28 -13.44 -38.73
CA LEU A 814 1.15 -13.13 -40.15
C LEU A 814 -0.09 -13.83 -40.77
N HIS A 815 -1.10 -14.17 -39.96
CA HIS A 815 -2.35 -14.78 -40.45
C HIS A 815 -3.00 -13.90 -41.51
N ASN A 816 -3.57 -14.41 -42.60
CA ASN A 816 -4.27 -13.59 -43.61
C ASN A 816 -3.40 -12.47 -44.23
N ILE A 817 -2.09 -12.66 -44.43
CA ILE A 817 -1.22 -11.69 -45.15
C ILE A 817 -1.06 -12.09 -46.61
N ARG A 818 -1.10 -11.13 -47.53
CA ARG A 818 -0.66 -11.30 -48.92
C ARG A 818 0.69 -10.61 -49.13
N MET A 819 1.71 -11.40 -49.44
CA MET A 819 3.07 -10.97 -49.78
C MET A 819 3.59 -11.73 -51.00
N ASN A 820 2.85 -11.62 -52.11
CA ASN A 820 3.18 -12.31 -53.35
C ASN A 820 4.52 -11.82 -53.90
N LYS A 821 5.28 -12.74 -54.51
CA LYS A 821 6.61 -12.47 -55.08
C LYS A 821 7.62 -11.88 -54.08
N ALA A 822 7.34 -11.92 -52.78
CA ALA A 822 8.29 -11.47 -51.77
C ALA A 822 9.58 -12.28 -51.86
N ASN A 823 10.72 -11.61 -51.67
CA ASN A 823 12.01 -12.26 -51.55
C ASN A 823 12.32 -12.50 -50.07
N LEU A 824 12.10 -13.75 -49.65
CA LEU A 824 12.29 -14.30 -48.30
C LEU A 824 13.53 -15.21 -48.22
N GLU A 825 14.44 -15.10 -49.19
CA GLU A 825 15.65 -15.91 -49.25
C GLU A 825 16.41 -15.91 -47.92
N GLY A 826 16.60 -17.08 -47.32
CA GLY A 826 17.28 -17.26 -46.04
C GLY A 826 16.56 -16.66 -44.82
N ALA A 827 15.34 -16.15 -44.97
CA ALA A 827 14.59 -15.57 -43.84
C ALA A 827 14.24 -16.62 -42.78
N ASP A 828 14.13 -16.18 -41.53
CA ASP A 828 13.67 -17.00 -40.41
C ASP A 828 12.23 -16.65 -40.05
N LEU A 829 11.28 -17.52 -40.40
CA LEU A 829 9.87 -17.42 -40.05
C LEU A 829 9.49 -18.41 -38.95
N SER A 830 10.45 -19.05 -38.27
CA SER A 830 10.18 -20.11 -37.30
C SER A 830 9.17 -19.69 -36.22
N GLU A 831 8.30 -20.63 -35.84
CA GLU A 831 7.23 -20.43 -34.84
C GLU A 831 6.20 -19.34 -35.17
N SER A 832 6.25 -18.75 -36.38
CA SER A 832 5.26 -17.78 -36.83
C SER A 832 3.98 -18.46 -37.32
N SER A 833 2.87 -17.72 -37.27
CA SER A 833 1.62 -18.15 -37.88
C SER A 833 1.39 -17.42 -39.19
N LEU A 834 1.30 -18.17 -40.29
CA LEU A 834 0.91 -17.68 -41.61
C LEU A 834 -0.36 -18.37 -42.12
N ILE A 835 -1.27 -18.74 -41.21
CA ILE A 835 -2.55 -19.37 -41.59
C ILE A 835 -3.30 -18.45 -42.56
N HIS A 836 -3.86 -19.01 -43.64
CA HIS A 836 -4.57 -18.26 -44.70
C HIS A 836 -3.74 -17.18 -45.42
N SER A 837 -2.40 -17.25 -45.39
CA SER A 837 -1.54 -16.30 -46.09
C SER A 837 -1.35 -16.63 -47.59
N PHE A 838 -0.98 -15.63 -48.37
CA PHE A 838 -0.68 -15.73 -49.80
C PHE A 838 0.77 -15.31 -50.07
N LEU A 839 1.58 -16.27 -50.54
CA LEU A 839 2.98 -16.14 -50.91
C LEU A 839 3.20 -16.61 -52.37
N ILE A 840 2.27 -16.28 -53.26
CA ILE A 840 2.28 -16.77 -54.64
C ILE A 840 3.52 -16.21 -55.35
N GLY A 841 4.33 -17.09 -55.93
CA GLY A 841 5.57 -16.74 -56.63
C GLY A 841 6.69 -16.19 -55.75
N ALA A 842 6.60 -16.33 -54.42
CA ALA A 842 7.65 -15.85 -53.51
C ALA A 842 8.98 -16.61 -53.70
N ASN A 843 10.09 -15.92 -53.49
CA ASN A 843 11.41 -16.55 -53.39
C ASN A 843 11.72 -16.86 -51.93
N SER A 844 11.43 -18.07 -51.50
CA SER A 844 11.65 -18.59 -50.14
C SER A 844 12.79 -19.63 -50.12
N TYR A 845 13.82 -19.41 -50.94
CA TYR A 845 15.00 -20.28 -50.97
C TYR A 845 15.69 -20.27 -49.60
N GLY A 846 15.93 -21.45 -49.01
CA GLY A 846 16.60 -21.59 -47.72
C GLY A 846 15.82 -21.00 -46.51
N THR A 847 14.56 -20.62 -46.67
CA THR A 847 13.76 -20.03 -45.59
C THR A 847 13.45 -21.05 -44.49
N SER A 848 13.55 -20.64 -43.23
CA SER A 848 13.13 -21.47 -42.09
C SER A 848 11.65 -21.26 -41.78
N TYR A 849 10.85 -22.30 -42.01
CA TYR A 849 9.44 -22.42 -41.61
C TYR A 849 9.26 -23.41 -40.44
N SER A 850 10.31 -23.61 -39.62
CA SER A 850 10.25 -24.62 -38.56
C SER A 850 9.20 -24.27 -37.50
N SER A 851 8.36 -25.24 -37.14
CA SER A 851 7.27 -25.08 -36.17
C SER A 851 6.25 -24.00 -36.56
N CYS A 852 6.15 -23.62 -37.84
CA CYS A 852 5.18 -22.64 -38.30
C CYS A 852 3.77 -23.23 -38.44
N GLU A 853 2.76 -22.42 -38.15
CA GLU A 853 1.38 -22.70 -38.52
C GLU A 853 1.10 -22.14 -39.93
N LEU A 854 1.04 -23.01 -40.93
CA LEU A 854 0.88 -22.63 -42.34
C LEU A 854 -0.50 -23.00 -42.89
N SER A 855 -1.41 -23.52 -42.06
CA SER A 855 -2.66 -24.10 -42.54
C SER A 855 -3.42 -23.16 -43.50
N PHE A 856 -3.94 -23.69 -44.60
CA PHE A 856 -4.67 -22.93 -45.63
C PHE A 856 -3.87 -21.83 -46.37
N SER A 857 -2.53 -21.84 -46.30
CA SER A 857 -1.70 -20.86 -47.03
C SER A 857 -1.49 -21.25 -48.50
N HIS A 858 -1.14 -20.26 -49.33
CA HIS A 858 -0.92 -20.40 -50.77
C HIS A 858 0.52 -20.05 -51.16
N PHE A 859 1.25 -21.03 -51.66
CA PHE A 859 2.65 -20.94 -52.11
C PHE A 859 2.77 -21.26 -53.62
N ASP A 860 1.71 -21.06 -54.39
CA ASP A 860 1.67 -21.43 -55.80
C ASP A 860 2.81 -20.75 -56.59
N GLY A 861 3.61 -21.54 -57.31
CA GLY A 861 4.75 -21.06 -58.09
C GLY A 861 5.93 -20.52 -57.27
N ALA A 862 5.94 -20.67 -55.94
CA ALA A 862 7.03 -20.19 -55.08
C ALA A 862 8.31 -21.05 -55.23
N ASN A 863 9.48 -20.42 -55.06
CA ASN A 863 10.75 -21.13 -54.90
C ASN A 863 10.98 -21.40 -53.42
N LEU A 864 10.75 -22.63 -52.97
CA LEU A 864 10.91 -23.09 -51.60
C LEU A 864 12.15 -24.00 -51.46
N SER A 865 13.05 -24.03 -52.45
CA SER A 865 14.18 -24.94 -52.42
C SER A 865 15.05 -24.70 -51.17
N GLU A 866 15.53 -25.77 -50.54
CA GLU A 866 16.27 -25.76 -49.27
C GLU A 866 15.50 -25.21 -48.06
N ALA A 867 14.19 -24.94 -48.18
CA ALA A 867 13.39 -24.49 -47.06
C ALA A 867 13.24 -25.58 -45.97
N ASN A 868 13.16 -25.15 -44.71
CA ASN A 868 13.00 -26.02 -43.55
C ASN A 868 11.57 -25.95 -43.00
N PHE A 869 10.78 -27.01 -43.18
CA PHE A 869 9.42 -27.16 -42.65
C PHE A 869 9.34 -28.05 -41.41
N GLN A 870 10.44 -28.29 -40.71
CA GLN A 870 10.46 -29.21 -39.56
C GLN A 870 9.41 -28.81 -38.51
N ASN A 871 8.58 -29.76 -38.06
CA ASN A 871 7.45 -29.55 -37.14
C ASN A 871 6.36 -28.57 -37.61
N ALA A 872 6.38 -28.11 -38.87
CA ALA A 872 5.38 -27.18 -39.37
C ALA A 872 4.02 -27.87 -39.63
N ASN A 873 2.96 -27.08 -39.69
CA ASN A 873 1.63 -27.53 -40.07
C ASN A 873 1.23 -26.97 -41.44
N LEU A 874 1.34 -27.79 -42.47
CA LEU A 874 1.00 -27.46 -43.86
C LEU A 874 -0.43 -27.86 -44.24
N SER A 875 -1.30 -28.17 -43.28
CA SER A 875 -2.65 -28.69 -43.60
C SER A 875 -3.43 -27.76 -44.52
N LYS A 876 -3.98 -28.30 -45.62
CA LYS A 876 -4.76 -27.55 -46.63
C LYS A 876 -4.00 -26.44 -47.35
N CYS A 877 -2.67 -26.50 -47.39
CA CYS A 877 -1.88 -25.56 -48.18
C CYS A 877 -1.97 -25.85 -49.69
N SER A 878 -1.83 -24.80 -50.50
CA SER A 878 -1.62 -24.93 -51.95
C SER A 878 -0.15 -24.67 -52.28
N LEU A 879 0.49 -25.63 -52.95
CA LEU A 879 1.89 -25.63 -53.39
C LEU A 879 1.97 -25.87 -54.91
N LYS A 880 0.95 -25.46 -55.68
CA LYS A 880 0.87 -25.79 -57.11
C LYS A 880 2.02 -25.15 -57.88
N GLY A 881 2.76 -25.95 -58.63
CA GLY A 881 3.90 -25.45 -59.42
C GLY A 881 5.07 -24.90 -58.57
N ALA A 882 5.09 -25.12 -57.26
CA ALA A 882 6.18 -24.67 -56.40
C ALA A 882 7.46 -25.51 -56.58
N THR A 883 8.63 -24.91 -56.39
CA THR A 883 9.92 -25.62 -56.40
C THR A 883 10.32 -25.95 -54.96
N LEU A 884 10.31 -27.23 -54.60
CA LEU A 884 10.55 -27.77 -53.26
C LEU A 884 11.79 -28.69 -53.29
N GLN A 885 12.88 -28.24 -53.94
CA GLN A 885 14.09 -29.05 -54.04
C GLN A 885 14.88 -29.02 -52.73
N ASN A 886 15.39 -30.17 -52.25
CA ASN A 886 16.22 -30.25 -51.04
C ASN A 886 15.60 -29.67 -49.74
N CYS A 887 14.26 -29.60 -49.63
CA CYS A 887 13.58 -29.16 -48.41
C CYS A 887 13.62 -30.21 -47.30
N THR A 888 13.40 -29.77 -46.05
CA THR A 888 13.25 -30.66 -44.89
C THR A 888 11.80 -30.68 -44.40
N PHE A 889 11.15 -31.84 -44.37
CA PHE A 889 9.77 -32.04 -43.89
C PHE A 889 9.70 -32.90 -42.63
N ARG A 890 10.72 -32.84 -41.78
CA ARG A 890 10.79 -33.70 -40.61
C ARG A 890 9.66 -33.38 -39.63
N ASP A 891 8.90 -34.40 -39.21
CA ASP A 891 7.80 -34.26 -38.24
C ASP A 891 6.74 -33.21 -38.66
N THR A 892 6.63 -32.93 -39.97
CA THR A 892 5.67 -31.97 -40.56
C THR A 892 4.29 -32.61 -40.73
N THR A 893 3.23 -31.84 -40.44
CA THR A 893 1.83 -32.25 -40.71
C THR A 893 1.39 -31.82 -42.10
N VAL A 894 0.93 -32.77 -42.91
CA VAL A 894 0.52 -32.56 -44.31
C VAL A 894 -0.82 -33.27 -44.59
N ALA A 895 -1.92 -32.65 -44.18
CA ALA A 895 -3.27 -33.10 -44.52
C ALA A 895 -3.85 -32.25 -45.65
N ASP A 896 -4.51 -32.84 -46.65
CA ASP A 896 -5.20 -32.10 -47.73
C ASP A 896 -4.33 -31.09 -48.51
N VAL A 897 -3.03 -31.32 -48.67
CA VAL A 897 -2.12 -30.40 -49.36
C VAL A 897 -2.19 -30.55 -50.88
N GLU A 898 -2.31 -29.45 -51.63
CA GLU A 898 -2.35 -29.44 -53.09
C GLU A 898 -0.96 -29.24 -53.70
N ILE A 899 -0.35 -30.29 -54.26
CA ILE A 899 1.04 -30.26 -54.79
C ILE A 899 1.13 -30.39 -56.31
N ALA A 900 0.04 -30.12 -57.05
CA ALA A 900 0.01 -30.35 -58.50
C ALA A 900 1.09 -29.54 -59.23
N GLY A 901 1.98 -30.25 -59.95
CA GLY A 901 3.08 -29.63 -60.70
C GLY A 901 4.28 -29.16 -59.86
N ALA A 902 4.33 -29.48 -58.56
CA ALA A 902 5.47 -29.12 -57.71
C ALA A 902 6.69 -30.01 -57.97
N ASP A 903 7.90 -29.44 -57.93
CA ASP A 903 9.17 -30.17 -58.03
C ASP A 903 9.70 -30.49 -56.64
N LEU A 904 9.76 -31.77 -56.30
CA LEU A 904 10.09 -32.30 -54.98
C LEU A 904 11.48 -32.98 -54.93
N THR A 905 12.33 -32.76 -55.94
CA THR A 905 13.61 -33.49 -56.08
C THR A 905 14.59 -33.23 -54.92
N GLY A 906 15.21 -34.29 -54.38
CA GLY A 906 16.22 -34.19 -53.33
C GLY A 906 15.73 -33.86 -51.91
N SER A 907 14.42 -33.68 -51.71
CA SER A 907 13.82 -33.36 -50.40
C SER A 907 13.79 -34.52 -49.40
N ASN A 908 13.89 -34.20 -48.11
CA ASN A 908 13.90 -35.14 -46.99
C ASN A 908 12.51 -35.24 -46.31
N TYR A 909 11.90 -36.41 -46.40
CA TYR A 909 10.53 -36.70 -45.91
C TYR A 909 10.49 -37.58 -44.65
N ASN A 910 11.59 -37.70 -43.91
CA ASN A 910 11.64 -38.55 -42.73
C ASN A 910 10.70 -38.04 -41.64
N GLY A 911 9.69 -38.84 -41.24
CA GLY A 911 8.77 -38.50 -40.15
C GLY A 911 7.54 -37.67 -40.56
N VAL A 912 7.27 -37.50 -41.85
CA VAL A 912 6.07 -36.80 -42.35
C VAL A 912 4.80 -37.54 -41.94
N LEU A 913 3.85 -36.85 -41.29
CA LEU A 913 2.56 -37.39 -40.89
C LEU A 913 1.55 -37.26 -42.05
N LEU A 914 1.41 -38.32 -42.84
CA LEU A 914 0.49 -38.38 -43.99
C LEU A 914 -0.90 -38.89 -43.57
N SER A 915 -1.86 -37.98 -43.48
CA SER A 915 -3.30 -38.33 -43.49
C SER A 915 -3.94 -37.66 -44.70
N GLU A 916 -4.25 -38.46 -45.74
CA GLU A 916 -5.07 -38.05 -46.89
C GLU A 916 -4.49 -36.91 -47.78
N ALA A 917 -3.19 -36.94 -48.09
CA ALA A 917 -2.63 -36.05 -49.12
C ALA A 917 -3.17 -36.40 -50.53
N VAL A 918 -3.78 -35.43 -51.22
CA VAL A 918 -4.33 -35.61 -52.57
C VAL A 918 -3.24 -35.31 -53.60
N ILE A 919 -2.80 -36.33 -54.35
CA ILE A 919 -1.85 -36.18 -55.46
C ILE A 919 -2.59 -36.36 -56.79
N PRO A 920 -3.04 -35.29 -57.48
CA PRO A 920 -3.58 -35.42 -58.81
C PRO A 920 -2.49 -35.17 -59.87
N ASN A 921 -2.27 -36.18 -60.72
CA ASN A 921 -1.33 -36.20 -61.86
C ASN A 921 0.16 -36.04 -61.54
N VAL A 922 0.85 -37.17 -61.40
CA VAL A 922 2.31 -37.25 -61.56
C VAL A 922 2.60 -37.56 -63.04
N PRO A 923 3.19 -36.65 -63.84
CA PRO A 923 3.77 -37.01 -65.13
C PRO A 923 4.91 -38.00 -64.92
N GLY A 924 4.99 -39.02 -65.78
CA GLY A 924 5.83 -40.20 -65.60
C GLY A 924 7.27 -39.96 -65.17
N ASP A 925 7.77 -40.94 -64.40
CA ASP A 925 9.18 -41.18 -64.01
C ASP A 925 9.72 -40.53 -62.73
N ILE A 926 8.91 -40.42 -61.67
CA ILE A 926 9.45 -40.53 -60.30
C ILE A 926 8.82 -41.76 -59.62
N LYS A 927 9.59 -42.85 -59.59
CA LYS A 927 9.28 -44.05 -58.81
C LYS A 927 9.43 -43.76 -57.31
N LEU A 928 8.41 -43.14 -56.69
CA LEU A 928 8.33 -43.03 -55.23
C LEU A 928 8.23 -44.42 -54.57
N LEU A 929 7.73 -45.42 -55.30
CA LEU A 929 7.59 -46.81 -54.84
C LEU A 929 8.92 -47.61 -54.82
N ASP A 930 9.95 -47.24 -55.60
CA ASP A 930 11.29 -47.88 -55.50
C ASP A 930 12.15 -47.28 -54.38
N TYR A 931 11.84 -46.05 -53.93
CA TYR A 931 12.57 -45.40 -52.83
C TYR A 931 12.03 -45.82 -51.45
N ILE A 932 10.74 -46.17 -51.36
CA ILE A 932 10.11 -46.73 -50.14
C ILE A 932 10.55 -48.20 -49.91
N SER A 933 10.98 -48.92 -50.96
CA SER A 933 11.35 -50.34 -50.89
C SER A 933 12.82 -50.62 -50.60
N ASN A 934 13.69 -49.60 -50.55
CA ASN A 934 15.09 -49.71 -50.11
C ASN A 934 15.30 -49.33 -48.64
N ARG A 935 14.35 -49.71 -47.77
CA ARG A 935 14.66 -49.94 -46.34
C ARG A 935 15.52 -51.20 -46.22
N GLY A 936 16.81 -51.01 -46.50
CA GLY A 936 17.85 -51.93 -46.02
C GLY A 936 17.90 -51.88 -44.50
N ASP A 937 17.49 -52.98 -43.91
CA ASP A 937 17.86 -53.46 -42.56
C ASP A 937 17.19 -52.81 -41.34
N ILE A 938 15.88 -53.10 -41.17
CA ILE A 938 15.16 -52.94 -39.89
C ILE A 938 15.47 -54.08 -38.90
N ARG A 939 16.12 -55.18 -39.33
CA ARG A 939 16.33 -56.35 -38.45
C ARG A 939 17.50 -56.18 -37.48
N SER A 940 18.55 -55.46 -37.86
CA SER A 940 19.73 -55.28 -36.99
C SER A 940 19.49 -54.26 -35.87
N ASP A 941 18.74 -53.19 -36.11
CA ASP A 941 18.43 -52.17 -35.08
C ASP A 941 17.36 -52.63 -34.08
N LEU A 942 16.43 -53.49 -34.48
CA LEU A 942 15.44 -54.09 -33.57
C LEU A 942 16.05 -55.12 -32.62
N GLN A 943 17.14 -55.79 -33.01
CA GLN A 943 17.81 -56.76 -32.16
C GLN A 943 18.62 -56.08 -31.05
N ILE A 944 19.17 -54.88 -31.31
CA ILE A 944 19.85 -54.06 -30.29
C ILE A 944 18.84 -53.45 -29.30
N MET A 945 17.62 -53.10 -29.75
CA MET A 945 16.56 -52.60 -28.86
C MET A 945 15.90 -53.69 -27.98
N LEU A 946 15.88 -54.94 -28.42
CA LEU A 946 15.26 -56.06 -27.69
C LEU A 946 16.18 -56.72 -26.64
N GLU A 947 17.47 -56.39 -26.61
CA GLU A 947 18.42 -56.90 -25.62
C GLU A 947 18.69 -55.93 -24.46
N ASP A 948 18.12 -54.71 -24.46
CA ASP A 948 18.24 -53.78 -23.32
C ASP A 948 17.31 -54.19 -22.16
N PRO A 949 17.86 -54.69 -21.02
CA PRO A 949 17.07 -55.09 -19.87
C PRO A 949 16.24 -53.95 -19.28
N LYS A 950 16.64 -52.68 -19.52
CA LYS A 950 15.92 -51.49 -19.03
C LYS A 950 14.68 -51.20 -19.86
N PHE A 951 14.67 -51.54 -21.15
CA PHE A 951 13.50 -51.36 -22.03
C PHE A 951 12.41 -52.41 -21.74
N ILE A 952 12.80 -53.67 -21.52
CA ILE A 952 11.89 -54.75 -21.08
C ILE A 952 11.30 -54.45 -19.68
N LEU A 953 12.10 -53.90 -18.76
CA LEU A 953 11.63 -53.50 -17.44
C LEU A 953 10.65 -52.32 -17.51
N LYS A 954 10.86 -51.36 -18.44
CA LYS A 954 9.93 -50.24 -18.69
C LYS A 954 8.60 -50.71 -19.28
N ILE A 955 8.60 -51.60 -20.28
CA ILE A 955 7.37 -52.18 -20.83
C ILE A 955 6.61 -52.97 -19.77
N ARG A 956 7.29 -53.77 -18.93
CA ARG A 956 6.67 -54.45 -17.78
C ARG A 956 6.08 -53.47 -16.76
N THR A 957 6.71 -52.32 -16.56
CA THR A 957 6.23 -51.29 -15.61
C THR A 957 5.02 -50.54 -16.16
N ILE A 958 4.97 -50.27 -17.47
CA ILE A 958 3.83 -49.66 -18.16
C ILE A 958 2.65 -50.64 -18.19
N LEU A 959 2.89 -51.91 -18.51
CA LEU A 959 1.86 -52.97 -18.44
C LEU A 959 1.35 -53.20 -17.01
N ALA A 960 2.23 -53.19 -16.00
CA ALA A 960 1.83 -53.28 -14.59
C ALA A 960 1.01 -52.06 -14.14
N ARG A 961 1.32 -50.86 -14.65
CA ARG A 961 0.52 -49.64 -14.42
C ARG A 961 -0.86 -49.71 -15.08
N ILE A 962 -0.96 -50.21 -16.31
CA ILE A 962 -2.24 -50.39 -17.01
C ILE A 962 -3.10 -51.45 -16.29
N VAL A 963 -2.52 -52.59 -15.89
CA VAL A 963 -3.23 -53.62 -15.09
C VAL A 963 -3.67 -53.05 -13.74
N LYS A 964 -2.85 -52.22 -13.06
CA LYS A 964 -3.25 -51.51 -11.83
C LYS A 964 -4.35 -50.48 -12.04
N SER A 965 -4.35 -49.77 -13.16
CA SER A 965 -5.37 -48.78 -13.52
C SER A 965 -6.75 -49.40 -13.80
N TYR A 966 -6.80 -50.71 -14.09
CA TYR A 966 -8.06 -51.46 -14.24
C TYR A 966 -8.32 -52.48 -13.11
N ALA A 967 -7.38 -52.65 -12.17
CA ALA A 967 -7.51 -53.62 -11.07
C ALA A 967 -8.69 -53.34 -10.13
N SER A 968 -9.09 -52.07 -9.98
CA SER A 968 -10.27 -51.69 -9.18
C SER A 968 -11.61 -52.03 -9.86
N LEU A 969 -11.61 -52.30 -11.16
CA LEU A 969 -12.79 -52.74 -11.92
C LEU A 969 -12.92 -54.27 -12.01
N ILE A 970 -11.88 -55.03 -11.59
CA ILE A 970 -11.71 -56.48 -11.86
C ILE A 970 -11.61 -57.31 -10.56
N SER A 971 -12.03 -56.77 -9.41
CA SER A 971 -11.65 -57.35 -8.12
C SER A 971 -12.32 -58.67 -7.69
N THR A 972 -13.12 -59.37 -8.53
CA THR A 972 -13.79 -60.61 -8.07
C THR A 972 -13.98 -61.72 -9.12
N ASP A 973 -13.18 -61.84 -10.19
CA ASP A 973 -13.35 -62.98 -11.14
C ASP A 973 -12.02 -63.48 -11.75
N ASP A 974 -11.56 -64.65 -11.31
CA ASP A 974 -10.29 -65.29 -11.69
C ASP A 974 -10.22 -65.64 -13.20
N LEU A 975 -11.36 -65.81 -13.87
CA LEU A 975 -11.41 -66.16 -15.30
C LEU A 975 -11.00 -64.99 -16.22
N MET A 976 -11.25 -63.76 -15.79
CA MET A 976 -10.86 -62.54 -16.50
C MET A 976 -9.36 -62.26 -16.37
N GLN A 977 -8.76 -62.59 -15.22
CA GLN A 977 -7.31 -62.48 -15.03
C GLN A 977 -6.54 -63.45 -15.93
N ASP A 978 -6.97 -64.71 -16.05
CA ASP A 978 -6.29 -65.70 -16.91
C ASP A 978 -6.41 -65.34 -18.41
N THR A 979 -7.53 -64.76 -18.82
CA THR A 979 -7.73 -64.34 -20.22
C THR A 979 -6.86 -63.13 -20.60
N LEU A 980 -6.73 -62.15 -19.71
CA LEU A 980 -5.81 -61.01 -19.88
C LEU A 980 -4.34 -61.46 -19.87
N LEU A 981 -3.97 -62.42 -19.02
CA LEU A 981 -2.61 -62.97 -18.94
C LEU A 981 -2.21 -63.74 -20.21
N ARG A 982 -3.16 -64.44 -20.84
CA ARG A 982 -2.94 -65.14 -22.13
C ARG A 982 -2.81 -64.20 -23.32
N LEU A 983 -3.51 -63.07 -23.34
CA LEU A 983 -3.36 -62.02 -24.36
C LEU A 983 -2.01 -61.28 -24.24
N LEU A 984 -1.48 -61.13 -23.02
CA LEU A 984 -0.20 -60.48 -22.76
C LEU A 984 1.03 -61.35 -23.07
N THR A 985 0.87 -62.68 -23.12
CA THR A 985 1.96 -63.63 -23.36
C THR A 985 2.08 -64.07 -24.83
N ARG A 986 1.12 -63.71 -25.69
CA ARG A 986 1.18 -63.91 -27.14
C ARG A 986 0.55 -62.72 -27.88
N PRO A 987 1.32 -61.69 -28.24
CA PRO A 987 0.80 -60.60 -29.06
C PRO A 987 0.60 -61.08 -30.51
N PRO A 988 -0.40 -60.56 -31.24
CA PRO A 988 -0.44 -60.71 -32.69
C PRO A 988 0.74 -59.98 -33.33
N ALA A 989 1.21 -60.46 -34.49
CA ALA A 989 2.30 -59.85 -35.24
C ALA A 989 1.87 -58.49 -35.81
N ILE A 990 2.05 -57.44 -35.02
CA ILE A 990 1.77 -56.04 -35.39
C ILE A 990 2.98 -55.23 -34.94
N GLU A 991 3.56 -54.45 -35.85
CA GLU A 991 4.69 -53.54 -35.58
C GLU A 991 4.17 -52.22 -34.99
N PHE A 992 4.87 -51.68 -33.99
CA PHE A 992 4.48 -50.45 -33.29
C PHE A 992 5.60 -49.42 -33.36
N GLU A 993 5.26 -48.18 -33.70
CA GLU A 993 6.24 -47.12 -34.02
C GLU A 993 6.67 -46.26 -32.81
N ASN A 994 5.88 -46.15 -31.73
CA ASN A 994 6.26 -45.42 -30.51
C ASN A 994 5.43 -45.83 -29.25
N GLU A 995 5.87 -45.38 -28.05
CA GLU A 995 5.22 -45.68 -26.75
C GLU A 995 3.74 -45.26 -26.69
N GLN A 996 3.36 -44.17 -27.36
CA GLN A 996 1.98 -43.70 -27.38
C GLN A 996 1.08 -44.56 -28.27
N HIS A 997 1.61 -45.15 -29.36
CA HIS A 997 0.87 -46.08 -30.21
C HIS A 997 0.59 -47.40 -29.49
N ILE A 998 1.56 -47.91 -28.73
CA ILE A 998 1.38 -49.09 -27.86
C ILE A 998 0.34 -48.80 -26.78
N PHE A 999 0.41 -47.63 -26.14
CA PHE A 999 -0.55 -47.23 -25.10
C PHE A 999 -1.97 -47.11 -25.66
N ARG A 1000 -2.16 -46.47 -26.82
CA ARG A 1000 -3.50 -46.31 -27.45
C ARG A 1000 -4.07 -47.65 -27.93
N TYR A 1001 -3.25 -48.54 -28.50
CA TYR A 1001 -3.69 -49.85 -28.96
C TYR A 1001 -4.13 -50.76 -27.80
N VAL A 1002 -3.31 -50.84 -26.74
CA VAL A 1002 -3.60 -51.65 -25.54
C VAL A 1002 -4.78 -51.06 -24.75
N HIS A 1003 -4.87 -49.74 -24.63
CA HIS A 1003 -6.00 -49.05 -23.99
C HIS A 1003 -7.31 -49.21 -24.80
N GLY A 1004 -7.24 -49.26 -26.13
CA GLY A 1004 -8.39 -49.54 -27.01
C GLY A 1004 -8.93 -50.96 -26.87
N LEU A 1005 -8.05 -51.97 -26.83
CA LEU A 1005 -8.42 -53.38 -26.60
C LEU A 1005 -9.02 -53.60 -25.20
N ALA A 1006 -8.42 -53.02 -24.15
CA ALA A 1006 -8.93 -53.10 -22.78
C ALA A 1006 -10.29 -52.42 -22.62
N ARG A 1007 -10.49 -51.26 -23.26
CA ARG A 1007 -11.77 -50.54 -23.24
C ARG A 1007 -12.90 -51.33 -23.91
N ASN A 1008 -12.63 -52.02 -25.02
CA ASN A 1008 -13.63 -52.83 -25.73
C ASN A 1008 -14.01 -54.11 -24.97
N LEU A 1009 -13.03 -54.78 -24.33
CA LEU A 1009 -13.25 -55.94 -23.46
C LEU A 1009 -14.09 -55.60 -22.21
N VAL A 1010 -13.85 -54.44 -21.60
CA VAL A 1010 -14.64 -53.95 -20.44
C VAL A 1010 -16.07 -53.60 -20.86
N ILE A 1011 -16.28 -52.98 -22.02
CA ILE A 1011 -17.64 -52.63 -22.51
C ILE A 1011 -18.48 -53.89 -22.80
N ASP A 1012 -17.89 -54.94 -23.37
CA ASP A 1012 -18.59 -56.22 -23.62
C ASP A 1012 -18.89 -56.98 -22.31
N TYR A 1013 -18.01 -56.92 -21.31
CA TYR A 1013 -18.24 -57.49 -19.98
C TYR A 1013 -19.35 -56.77 -19.21
N THR A 1014 -19.39 -55.43 -19.24
CA THR A 1014 -20.44 -54.62 -18.56
C THR A 1014 -21.83 -54.86 -19.19
N ARG A 1015 -21.89 -55.10 -20.51
CA ARG A 1015 -23.13 -55.48 -21.22
C ARG A 1015 -23.60 -56.91 -20.90
N GLN A 1016 -22.69 -57.83 -20.60
CA GLN A 1016 -23.05 -59.19 -20.15
C GLN A 1016 -23.47 -59.23 -18.68
N LYS A 1017 -22.88 -58.40 -17.81
CA LYS A 1017 -23.24 -58.29 -16.38
C LYS A 1017 -24.62 -57.65 -16.17
N GLN A 1018 -25.02 -56.67 -16.99
CA GLN A 1018 -26.38 -56.11 -16.98
C GLN A 1018 -27.49 -57.10 -17.39
N ARG A 1019 -27.15 -58.25 -17.99
CA ARG A 1019 -28.12 -59.29 -18.39
C ARG A 1019 -28.30 -60.41 -17.34
N ARG A 1020 -27.55 -60.42 -16.23
CA ARG A 1020 -27.61 -61.48 -15.20
C ARG A 1020 -27.53 -60.89 -13.78
N GLY A 1021 -28.63 -60.88 -13.05
CA GLY A 1021 -28.70 -60.70 -11.57
C GLY A 1021 -28.97 -59.26 -11.11
N THR A 1022 -30.21 -58.76 -11.03
CA THR A 1022 -31.35 -58.99 -10.11
C THR A 1022 -31.46 -57.92 -9.02
N ARG A 1023 -32.71 -57.49 -8.79
CA ARG A 1023 -33.31 -56.96 -7.55
C ARG A 1023 -32.37 -56.85 -6.34
N GLU A 1024 -32.37 -55.69 -5.67
CA GLU A 1024 -32.24 -55.61 -4.21
C GLU A 1024 -32.55 -54.19 -3.68
N GLU A 1025 -33.53 -54.10 -2.77
CA GLU A 1025 -33.49 -53.27 -1.56
C GLU A 1025 -33.14 -54.21 -0.39
N PRO A 1026 -32.93 -53.74 0.86
CA PRO A 1026 -32.06 -52.66 1.34
C PRO A 1026 -31.16 -53.18 2.49
N PHE A 1027 -30.03 -52.56 2.83
CA PHE A 1027 -29.48 -52.68 4.20
C PHE A 1027 -28.61 -51.49 4.60
N GLU A 1028 -28.99 -50.94 5.75
CA GLU A 1028 -28.33 -49.95 6.60
C GLU A 1028 -27.03 -50.50 7.21
N GLY A 1029 -26.12 -49.61 7.62
CA GLY A 1029 -24.98 -49.96 8.46
C GLY A 1029 -23.80 -49.02 8.29
N GLU A 1030 -23.71 -48.06 9.21
CA GLU A 1030 -22.65 -47.06 9.39
C GLU A 1030 -21.25 -47.69 9.60
N GLU A 1031 -20.20 -47.01 9.12
CA GLU A 1031 -19.12 -46.53 9.99
C GLU A 1031 -18.34 -45.40 9.30
N GLU A 1032 -18.25 -44.28 10.01
CA GLU A 1032 -17.75 -42.97 9.60
C GLU A 1032 -16.24 -42.97 9.35
N TYR A 1033 -15.82 -42.27 8.30
CA TYR A 1033 -14.53 -41.56 8.28
C TYR A 1033 -14.81 -40.12 7.86
N GLU A 1034 -14.93 -39.23 8.85
CA GLU A 1034 -14.93 -37.79 8.65
C GLU A 1034 -13.57 -37.34 8.10
N VAL A 1035 -13.59 -36.67 6.95
CA VAL A 1035 -12.47 -35.86 6.44
C VAL A 1035 -12.75 -34.42 6.90
N PRO A 1036 -11.81 -33.74 7.58
CA PRO A 1036 -12.10 -32.55 8.37
C PRO A 1036 -12.51 -31.35 7.51
N ALA A 1037 -13.42 -30.54 8.06
CA ALA A 1037 -13.81 -29.24 7.50
C ALA A 1037 -12.65 -28.23 7.55
N PRO A 1038 -12.56 -27.30 6.58
CA PRO A 1038 -11.55 -26.26 6.57
C PRO A 1038 -12.00 -25.08 7.45
N ASP A 1039 -12.16 -25.28 8.75
CA ASP A 1039 -12.64 -24.22 9.65
C ASP A 1039 -11.55 -23.60 10.55
N ASP A 1040 -10.28 -24.01 10.46
CA ASP A 1040 -9.19 -23.42 11.27
C ASP A 1040 -7.90 -23.14 10.47
N VAL A 1041 -7.99 -22.33 9.41
CA VAL A 1041 -6.80 -21.72 8.80
C VAL A 1041 -7.07 -20.22 8.62
N GLU A 1042 -6.41 -19.40 9.43
CA GLU A 1042 -6.39 -17.95 9.22
C GLU A 1042 -5.94 -17.63 7.79
N LEU A 1043 -6.80 -16.90 7.06
CA LEU A 1043 -6.54 -16.41 5.71
C LEU A 1043 -5.45 -15.33 5.75
N ASP A 1044 -4.18 -15.74 5.71
CA ASP A 1044 -3.06 -14.84 5.44
C ASP A 1044 -3.05 -14.43 3.95
N ALA A 1045 -2.53 -13.23 3.65
CA ALA A 1045 -2.51 -12.59 2.35
C ALA A 1045 -1.91 -13.47 1.23
N ASN A 1046 -1.01 -14.39 1.58
CA ASN A 1046 -0.39 -15.34 0.65
C ASN A 1046 -1.38 -16.42 0.14
N TYR A 1047 -2.43 -16.76 0.90
CA TYR A 1047 -3.39 -17.80 0.52
C TYR A 1047 -4.27 -17.38 -0.66
N THR A 1048 -4.61 -16.09 -0.72
CA THR A 1048 -5.39 -15.51 -1.83
C THR A 1048 -4.60 -15.52 -3.14
N GLU A 1049 -3.28 -15.29 -3.07
CA GLU A 1049 -2.41 -15.31 -4.24
C GLU A 1049 -2.24 -16.74 -4.79
N TRP A 1050 -2.07 -17.74 -3.92
CA TRP A 1050 -2.04 -19.15 -4.34
C TRP A 1050 -3.35 -19.62 -4.95
N LEU A 1051 -4.49 -19.22 -4.37
CA LEU A 1051 -5.82 -19.50 -4.92
C LEU A 1051 -6.00 -18.87 -6.30
N MET A 1052 -5.60 -17.60 -6.47
CA MET A 1052 -5.71 -16.90 -7.76
C MET A 1052 -4.82 -17.54 -8.84
N ARG A 1053 -3.60 -17.98 -8.50
CA ARG A 1053 -2.72 -18.71 -9.42
C ARG A 1053 -3.27 -20.10 -9.75
N ALA A 1054 -3.76 -20.84 -8.75
CA ALA A 1054 -4.38 -22.15 -8.97
C ALA A 1054 -5.65 -22.05 -9.85
N MET A 1055 -6.45 -20.99 -9.71
CA MET A 1055 -7.67 -20.76 -10.50
C MET A 1055 -7.41 -20.52 -11.99
N VAL A 1056 -6.22 -20.06 -12.39
CA VAL A 1056 -5.84 -19.90 -13.80
C VAL A 1056 -5.68 -21.25 -14.49
N ASP A 1057 -5.23 -22.27 -13.76
CA ASP A 1057 -4.97 -23.61 -14.30
C ASP A 1057 -6.14 -24.59 -14.10
N LEU A 1058 -7.23 -24.16 -13.47
CA LEU A 1058 -8.42 -24.98 -13.29
C LEU A 1058 -9.30 -24.93 -14.53
N SER A 1059 -9.94 -26.07 -14.85
CA SER A 1059 -10.97 -26.06 -15.89
C SER A 1059 -12.16 -25.20 -15.43
N GLU A 1060 -12.89 -24.62 -16.37
CA GLU A 1060 -14.05 -23.75 -16.09
C GLU A 1060 -15.04 -24.38 -15.09
N ILE A 1061 -15.30 -25.68 -15.22
CA ILE A 1061 -16.16 -26.45 -14.32
C ILE A 1061 -15.56 -26.59 -12.92
N ASP A 1062 -14.24 -26.82 -12.82
CA ASP A 1062 -13.57 -26.99 -11.52
C ASP A 1062 -13.47 -25.65 -10.77
N ARG A 1063 -13.30 -24.54 -11.51
CA ARG A 1063 -13.35 -23.19 -10.98
C ARG A 1063 -14.73 -22.85 -10.42
N GLN A 1064 -15.80 -23.14 -11.17
CA GLN A 1064 -17.17 -22.93 -10.69
C GLN A 1064 -17.51 -23.77 -9.46
N ILE A 1065 -16.98 -25.00 -9.39
CA ILE A 1065 -17.11 -25.86 -8.20
C ILE A 1065 -16.36 -25.23 -6.99
N LEU A 1066 -15.13 -24.73 -7.18
CA LEU A 1066 -14.34 -24.05 -6.15
C LEU A 1066 -15.02 -22.78 -5.63
N GLU A 1067 -15.45 -21.91 -6.53
CA GLU A 1067 -16.14 -20.66 -6.19
C GLU A 1067 -17.42 -20.94 -5.40
N LYS A 1068 -18.25 -21.88 -5.86
CA LYS A 1068 -19.51 -22.24 -5.17
C LYS A 1068 -19.27 -22.90 -3.81
N ARG A 1069 -18.15 -23.59 -3.62
CA ARG A 1069 -17.79 -24.19 -2.33
C ARG A 1069 -17.19 -23.17 -1.36
N LEU A 1070 -16.41 -22.19 -1.85
CA LEU A 1070 -15.91 -21.04 -1.07
C LEU A 1070 -17.05 -20.11 -0.63
N GLU A 1071 -18.14 -20.05 -1.39
CA GLU A 1071 -19.42 -19.42 -1.00
C GLU A 1071 -20.18 -20.20 0.09
N GLY A 1072 -19.70 -21.38 0.50
CA GLY A 1072 -20.31 -22.21 1.55
C GLY A 1072 -21.40 -23.19 1.08
N ASN A 1073 -21.65 -23.33 -0.23
CA ASN A 1073 -22.71 -24.24 -0.72
C ASN A 1073 -22.35 -25.72 -0.51
N THR A 1074 -23.35 -26.54 -0.18
CA THR A 1074 -23.23 -28.00 -0.04
C THR A 1074 -22.98 -28.69 -1.39
N LEU A 1075 -22.38 -29.89 -1.39
CA LEU A 1075 -22.10 -30.62 -2.64
C LEU A 1075 -23.39 -30.87 -3.46
N THR A 1076 -24.50 -31.16 -2.79
CA THR A 1076 -25.81 -31.39 -3.41
C THR A 1076 -26.34 -30.14 -4.11
N GLU A 1077 -26.19 -28.96 -3.51
CA GLU A 1077 -26.59 -27.68 -4.12
C GLU A 1077 -25.72 -27.33 -5.33
N ILE A 1078 -24.43 -27.66 -5.29
CA ILE A 1078 -23.52 -27.48 -6.44
C ILE A 1078 -23.91 -28.46 -7.57
N SER A 1079 -24.27 -29.70 -7.22
CA SER A 1079 -24.73 -30.72 -8.18
C SER A 1079 -25.99 -30.29 -8.92
N GLU A 1080 -26.97 -29.72 -8.22
CA GLU A 1080 -28.20 -29.23 -8.83
C GLU A 1080 -27.97 -27.99 -9.71
N LYS A 1081 -27.13 -27.05 -9.25
CA LYS A 1081 -26.86 -25.80 -9.98
C LYS A 1081 -26.01 -26.00 -11.24
N LEU A 1082 -25.06 -26.94 -11.22
CA LEU A 1082 -24.15 -27.20 -12.34
C LEU A 1082 -24.59 -28.40 -13.20
N GLY A 1083 -25.59 -29.17 -12.77
CA GLY A 1083 -26.06 -30.37 -13.48
C GLY A 1083 -25.05 -31.52 -13.50
N ILE A 1084 -24.17 -31.59 -12.51
CA ILE A 1084 -23.05 -32.56 -12.43
C ILE A 1084 -23.23 -33.41 -11.18
N SER A 1085 -23.18 -34.74 -11.28
CA SER A 1085 -23.44 -35.62 -10.13
C SER A 1085 -22.49 -35.38 -8.94
N ASN A 1086 -23.00 -35.52 -7.72
CA ASN A 1086 -22.23 -35.41 -6.47
C ASN A 1086 -20.90 -36.20 -6.48
N ASN A 1087 -20.88 -37.40 -7.08
CA ASN A 1087 -19.66 -38.21 -7.19
C ASN A 1087 -18.62 -37.59 -8.15
N SER A 1088 -19.06 -36.95 -9.24
CA SER A 1088 -18.18 -36.24 -10.16
C SER A 1088 -17.60 -34.98 -9.50
N ILE A 1089 -18.42 -34.22 -8.75
CA ILE A 1089 -17.95 -33.05 -7.98
C ILE A 1089 -16.91 -33.47 -6.93
N ARG A 1090 -17.15 -34.54 -6.15
CA ARG A 1090 -16.17 -35.05 -5.18
C ARG A 1090 -14.82 -35.42 -5.83
N SER A 1091 -14.85 -36.10 -6.98
CA SER A 1091 -13.62 -36.48 -7.70
C SER A 1091 -12.86 -35.28 -8.31
N ARG A 1092 -13.57 -34.19 -8.61
CA ARG A 1092 -13.00 -32.93 -9.08
C ARG A 1092 -12.47 -32.08 -7.92
N TRP A 1093 -13.14 -32.13 -6.77
CA TRP A 1093 -12.71 -31.44 -5.54
C TRP A 1093 -11.31 -31.88 -5.08
N ILE A 1094 -11.01 -33.18 -5.13
CA ILE A 1094 -9.69 -33.71 -4.78
C ILE A 1094 -8.60 -33.13 -5.71
N ARG A 1095 -8.86 -33.03 -7.01
CA ARG A 1095 -7.93 -32.42 -7.97
C ARG A 1095 -7.73 -30.92 -7.75
N ILE A 1096 -8.79 -30.21 -7.35
CA ILE A 1096 -8.72 -28.80 -6.98
C ILE A 1096 -7.84 -28.63 -5.72
N ALA A 1097 -8.06 -29.46 -4.70
CA ALA A 1097 -7.30 -29.43 -3.45
C ALA A 1097 -5.81 -29.76 -3.68
N ASP A 1098 -5.50 -30.76 -4.50
CA ASP A 1098 -4.12 -31.11 -4.86
C ASP A 1098 -3.40 -29.96 -5.60
N LYS A 1099 -4.09 -29.27 -6.52
CA LYS A 1099 -3.53 -28.11 -7.21
C LYS A 1099 -3.28 -26.92 -6.27
N ILE A 1100 -4.22 -26.63 -5.37
CA ILE A 1100 -4.03 -25.57 -4.36
C ILE A 1100 -2.87 -25.92 -3.42
N SER A 1101 -2.74 -27.20 -3.03
CA SER A 1101 -1.64 -27.69 -2.21
C SER A 1101 -0.27 -27.57 -2.91
N MET A 1102 -0.21 -27.86 -4.21
CA MET A 1102 1.01 -27.76 -5.01
C MET A 1102 1.51 -26.30 -5.18
N TYR A 1103 0.59 -25.33 -5.20
CA TYR A 1103 0.95 -23.90 -5.23
C TYR A 1103 1.29 -23.34 -3.85
N LYS A 1104 0.87 -24.04 -2.78
CA LYS A 1104 1.17 -23.71 -1.39
C LYS A 1104 2.54 -24.26 -0.93
N SER A 1105 2.99 -25.39 -1.50
CA SER A 1105 4.33 -25.99 -1.30
C SER A 1105 5.38 -25.31 -2.15
#